data_AF-A0A2T5J0G4-F1
#
_entry.id   AF-A0A2T5J0G4-F1
#
_cell.length_a   1.000
_cell.length_b   1.000
_cell.length_c   1.000
_cell.angle_alpha   90.00
_cell.angle_beta   90.00
_cell.angle_gamma   90.00
#
_symmetry.space_group_name_H-M   'P 1'
#
loop_
_entity.id
_entity.type
_entity.pdbx_description
1 polymer ?
#
loop_
_entity_poly.entity_id
_entity_poly.type
_entity_poly.pdbx_seq_one_letter_code
_entity_poly.pdbx_strand_id
1 'polypeptide(L)'
;MIRFSQNKQRLYSLIFLISSLITIDQSDAATVNDISQLNPITVEQIVEATSTSQIQALVKNHQGKIAIAGGRNSMGGQTASENALVLDMHTFKQVLRFVPSEKEITVQAGITWRDIQDVIDPHNLSLQIMQSYANFTVGGSLSVNVHGRYIHHGAIIKSVKAIKLVLANGELVTASRTENPELFTAAIGGYGGIGVIVEATLQLDDNVKVERLEQKMAFADYAHFFDEHIKNQSEIIFHNADLYPPTYQQVRAISYQQTDKALTIKQRLVPRHQRYPAEHSALSLVAKGNVGKKIREYVIDPVLYQGQRVTWRNYEASYDIHELEPKSRTKHTYVLQEYFVPTHKLNHFVPVMAEILNRHQVNVLNVSIRFAHQDNESLLSWSKTDVFALVLYYQQETNAAEKTAVGIWTRELIEAALSEGGSYYLPYQTHATMSQFQRAYPQADNFFAIKQKVDPSHKFTNKLWDKYGLPAAKSDTQTNRLAEHSRFKTVLASTQHQDNLFLFLQNVYGLYPTADFFQLILEQTAQHHSDKAIYQGIQKGLPNVTPTTWSLSYALPALAKQKAVLSEQTKQLLGEQHTINGYLEIGSTGRYVAGIKHHFKLNKPIFLMNDEYPSYSPNEIAERGQLRKIGKFLDINQYDPIPRNQIADESLDLVTIYIGLHHIPREKLDPFLASVWRVLRPHGKLIIRDHDVDSNDFHEFVSLIHDAFYSGLDKDWDYVSQEPRFFCSAQQLVSLVEQQGFKADVRRLVQDHDPSKNTLILFHKQPSNQQAELNIHQQLDAKANYQRDEGQTYLTLPEWFLVYNPDEYGQYLNQHSATNFPYFQSIGQFWQYYYHVNQTMGERYDFNGGYHLMVSVLGVSYTVENTLKGIYENSIGRLSEVLSTQSLSDEDKLAAQVANDYVDFIEVRPWYEYSFSKQLKRLWFDTPLIGKNPLRKLERRVILSTEYLEKALYATFITGATRLIYGVADDHVLARVKNLNAEFFQQHSDIQLIENYTDGSLLISLPRYLAFREAVFAITEANGQFIEIAGNQYIFMTGLVHKDWQQEIAYSKANFSLPIATNQQEKRIALTLEIGHLHESLKQLKQTGVHIEHLYDY
;
A
#
# COMPACT_ATOMS: atom_id res chain seq x y z
N MET A 1 -77.55 -35.55 -53.97
CA MET A 1 -76.64 -35.17 -52.87
C MET A 1 -75.21 -34.87 -53.37
N ILE A 2 -75.09 -34.15 -54.49
CA ILE A 2 -73.81 -33.83 -55.14
C ILE A 2 -73.80 -32.31 -55.35
N ARG A 3 -73.69 -31.56 -54.25
CA ARG A 3 -73.52 -30.08 -54.28
C ARG A 3 -72.93 -29.48 -53.00
N PHE A 4 -72.38 -30.29 -52.10
CA PHE A 4 -71.77 -29.83 -50.82
C PHE A 4 -70.26 -30.06 -50.71
N SER A 5 -69.61 -30.61 -51.74
CA SER A 5 -68.17 -30.96 -51.73
C SER A 5 -67.26 -29.90 -52.39
N GLN A 6 -67.78 -29.03 -53.27
CA GLN A 6 -66.95 -28.10 -54.05
C GLN A 6 -66.61 -26.76 -53.35
N ASN A 7 -67.32 -26.38 -52.27
CA ASN A 7 -67.05 -25.13 -51.56
C ASN A 7 -65.98 -25.23 -50.44
N LYS A 8 -65.58 -26.45 -50.02
CA LYS A 8 -64.49 -26.60 -49.04
C LYS A 8 -63.11 -26.47 -49.69
N GLN A 9 -62.89 -26.99 -50.90
CA GLN A 9 -61.59 -26.90 -51.57
C GLN A 9 -61.18 -25.48 -51.98
N ARG A 10 -62.14 -24.58 -52.30
CA ARG A 10 -61.82 -23.18 -52.59
C ARG A 10 -61.49 -22.35 -51.35
N LEU A 11 -62.06 -22.67 -50.18
CA LEU A 11 -61.74 -21.99 -48.93
C LEU A 11 -60.36 -22.41 -48.40
N TYR A 12 -59.99 -23.70 -48.52
CA TYR A 12 -58.65 -24.17 -48.15
C TYR A 12 -57.56 -23.68 -49.11
N SER A 13 -57.86 -23.54 -50.41
CA SER A 13 -56.89 -23.02 -51.38
C SER A 13 -56.66 -21.50 -51.23
N LEU A 14 -57.68 -20.74 -50.81
CA LEU A 14 -57.54 -19.29 -50.58
C LEU A 14 -56.85 -18.97 -49.24
N ILE A 15 -57.05 -19.80 -48.20
CA ILE A 15 -56.32 -19.69 -46.93
C ILE A 15 -54.84 -20.08 -47.11
N PHE A 16 -54.53 -21.06 -47.96
CA PHE A 16 -53.14 -21.43 -48.28
C PHE A 16 -52.43 -20.41 -49.19
N LEU A 17 -53.15 -19.70 -50.07
CA LEU A 17 -52.58 -18.63 -50.90
C LEU A 17 -52.37 -17.32 -50.11
N ILE A 18 -53.18 -17.04 -49.09
CA ILE A 18 -53.01 -15.87 -48.21
C ILE A 18 -51.95 -16.16 -47.11
N SER A 19 -51.78 -17.42 -46.68
CA SER A 19 -50.70 -17.80 -45.76
C SER A 19 -49.31 -17.94 -46.42
N SER A 20 -49.24 -17.94 -47.76
CA SER A 20 -47.96 -17.98 -48.51
C SER A 20 -47.53 -16.62 -49.08
N LEU A 21 -48.30 -15.56 -48.84
CA LEU A 21 -47.97 -14.18 -49.22
C LEU A 21 -47.73 -13.25 -48.01
N ILE A 22 -47.80 -13.77 -46.78
CA ILE A 22 -47.36 -13.09 -45.56
C ILE A 22 -46.70 -14.11 -44.63
N THR A 23 -45.62 -14.75 -45.08
CA THR A 23 -44.53 -15.09 -44.18
C THR A 23 -43.47 -14.06 -44.43
N ILE A 24 -43.52 -12.97 -43.66
CA ILE A 24 -42.28 -12.26 -43.33
C ILE A 24 -41.43 -13.33 -42.67
N ASP A 25 -40.40 -13.77 -43.39
CA ASP A 25 -39.36 -14.65 -42.88
C ASP A 25 -38.75 -13.91 -41.70
N GLN A 26 -39.24 -14.18 -40.48
CA GLN A 26 -38.55 -13.77 -39.27
C GLN A 26 -37.32 -14.66 -39.20
N SER A 27 -36.25 -14.23 -39.87
CA SER A 27 -34.92 -14.80 -39.67
C SER A 27 -34.62 -14.73 -38.19
N ASP A 28 -34.52 -15.89 -37.51
CA ASP A 28 -34.01 -15.95 -36.15
C ASP A 28 -32.65 -15.24 -36.12
N ALA A 29 -32.55 -14.15 -35.36
CA ALA A 29 -31.37 -13.30 -35.37
C ALA A 29 -30.13 -14.11 -34.92
N ALA A 30 -29.11 -14.17 -35.77
CA ALA A 30 -27.89 -14.94 -35.48
C ALA A 30 -27.07 -14.24 -34.39
N THR A 31 -26.34 -15.00 -33.57
CA THR A 31 -25.44 -14.43 -32.55
C THR A 31 -23.98 -14.77 -32.88
N VAL A 32 -23.12 -13.76 -32.95
CA VAL A 32 -21.68 -13.91 -33.06
C VAL A 32 -21.06 -13.64 -31.70
N ASN A 33 -20.13 -14.50 -31.27
CA ASN A 33 -19.32 -14.29 -30.07
C ASN A 33 -17.87 -14.60 -30.39
N ASP A 34 -16.95 -13.93 -29.69
CA ASP A 34 -15.53 -14.14 -29.85
C ASP A 34 -14.99 -15.27 -28.94
N ILE A 35 -13.70 -15.58 -29.08
CA ILE A 35 -13.05 -16.67 -28.34
C ILE A 35 -13.14 -16.52 -26.81
N SER A 36 -13.26 -15.29 -26.29
CA SER A 36 -13.42 -15.04 -24.84
C SER A 36 -14.83 -15.38 -24.34
N GLN A 37 -15.81 -15.44 -25.24
CA GLN A 37 -17.23 -15.59 -24.96
C GLN A 37 -17.88 -14.41 -24.19
N LEU A 38 -17.19 -13.27 -24.05
CA LEU A 38 -17.68 -12.11 -23.30
C LEU A 38 -18.61 -11.20 -24.10
N ASN A 39 -18.57 -11.27 -25.43
CA ASN A 39 -19.22 -10.30 -26.33
C ASN A 39 -20.21 -10.99 -27.29
N PRO A 40 -21.30 -11.60 -26.78
CA PRO A 40 -22.37 -12.08 -27.65
C PRO A 40 -23.06 -10.89 -28.31
N ILE A 41 -23.05 -10.85 -29.65
CA ILE A 41 -23.61 -9.78 -30.47
C ILE A 41 -24.65 -10.38 -31.41
N THR A 42 -25.88 -9.88 -31.32
CA THR A 42 -26.96 -10.25 -32.23
C THR A 42 -26.81 -9.51 -33.54
N VAL A 43 -26.69 -10.27 -34.63
CA VAL A 43 -26.43 -9.77 -35.99
C VAL A 43 -27.63 -10.08 -36.89
N GLU A 44 -27.70 -9.43 -38.05
CA GLU A 44 -28.78 -9.69 -39.02
C GLU A 44 -28.66 -11.12 -39.57
N GLN A 45 -27.46 -11.45 -40.07
CA GLN A 45 -27.15 -12.73 -40.66
C GLN A 45 -25.63 -12.94 -40.75
N ILE A 46 -25.21 -14.19 -40.87
CA ILE A 46 -23.82 -14.58 -41.13
C ILE A 46 -23.77 -15.22 -42.52
N VAL A 47 -22.92 -14.70 -43.41
CA VAL A 47 -22.77 -15.18 -44.78
C VAL A 47 -21.32 -15.64 -45.00
N GLU A 48 -21.15 -16.89 -45.42
CA GLU A 48 -19.83 -17.42 -45.79
C GLU A 48 -19.36 -16.85 -47.14
N ALA A 49 -18.12 -16.38 -47.18
CA ALA A 49 -17.47 -15.88 -48.37
C ALA A 49 -16.85 -17.01 -49.20
N THR A 50 -17.28 -17.16 -50.46
CA THR A 50 -16.81 -18.23 -51.36
C THR A 50 -16.02 -17.72 -52.56
N SER A 51 -16.24 -16.48 -53.00
CA SER A 51 -15.53 -15.86 -54.13
C SER A 51 -15.46 -14.34 -53.99
N THR A 52 -14.45 -13.71 -54.61
CA THR A 52 -14.34 -12.24 -54.66
C THR A 52 -15.59 -11.60 -55.29
N SER A 53 -16.12 -12.18 -56.37
CA SER A 53 -17.33 -11.67 -57.03
C SER A 53 -18.57 -11.72 -56.13
N GLN A 54 -18.70 -12.76 -55.31
CA GLN A 54 -19.78 -12.84 -54.32
C GLN A 54 -19.64 -11.72 -53.26
N ILE A 55 -18.43 -11.49 -52.75
CA ILE A 55 -18.17 -10.42 -51.78
C ILE A 55 -18.52 -9.06 -52.40
N GLN A 56 -18.09 -8.78 -53.63
CA GLN A 56 -18.44 -7.53 -54.34
C GLN A 56 -19.95 -7.36 -54.49
N ALA A 57 -20.67 -8.41 -54.88
CA ALA A 57 -22.13 -8.37 -55.01
C ALA A 57 -22.83 -8.14 -53.67
N LEU A 58 -22.39 -8.81 -52.60
CA LEU A 58 -22.94 -8.64 -51.25
C LEU A 58 -22.73 -7.20 -50.75
N VAL A 59 -21.49 -6.68 -50.84
CA VAL A 59 -21.16 -5.32 -50.42
C VAL A 59 -21.96 -4.28 -51.21
N LYS A 60 -22.09 -4.46 -52.53
CA LYS A 60 -22.81 -3.53 -53.40
C LYS A 60 -24.33 -3.52 -53.13
N ASN A 61 -24.93 -4.69 -52.94
CA ASN A 61 -26.39 -4.83 -52.86
C ASN A 61 -26.93 -4.63 -51.44
N HIS A 62 -26.16 -4.95 -50.40
CA HIS A 62 -26.58 -4.79 -49.02
C HIS A 62 -26.59 -3.31 -48.60
N GLN A 63 -27.71 -2.86 -48.04
CA GLN A 63 -27.93 -1.46 -47.63
C GLN A 63 -27.58 -1.19 -46.17
N GLY A 64 -27.48 -2.24 -45.35
CA GLY A 64 -27.18 -2.16 -43.93
C GLY A 64 -25.69 -2.17 -43.60
N LYS A 65 -25.39 -2.36 -42.32
CA LYS A 65 -24.03 -2.48 -41.78
C LYS A 65 -23.42 -3.82 -42.19
N ILE A 66 -22.12 -3.82 -42.50
CA ILE A 66 -21.34 -5.03 -42.79
C ILE A 66 -20.18 -5.12 -41.79
N ALA A 67 -20.06 -6.26 -41.13
CA ALA A 67 -18.90 -6.63 -40.32
C ALA A 67 -18.14 -7.79 -41.00
N ILE A 68 -16.84 -7.89 -40.73
CA ILE A 68 -15.97 -8.89 -41.34
C ILE A 68 -15.41 -9.78 -40.24
N ALA A 69 -15.57 -11.10 -40.37
CA ALA A 69 -15.11 -12.08 -39.41
C ALA A 69 -14.08 -13.03 -40.03
N GLY A 70 -12.89 -13.09 -39.43
CA GLY A 70 -11.91 -14.16 -39.65
C GLY A 70 -12.01 -15.23 -38.58
N GLY A 71 -10.88 -15.60 -37.97
CA GLY A 71 -10.83 -16.62 -36.90
C GLY A 71 -11.44 -16.22 -35.54
N ARG A 72 -12.08 -15.04 -35.42
CA ARG A 72 -12.78 -14.55 -34.20
C ARG A 72 -11.97 -14.61 -32.89
N ASN A 73 -10.64 -14.44 -32.99
CA ASN A 73 -9.71 -14.46 -31.85
C ASN A 73 -9.50 -13.10 -31.16
N SER A 74 -9.99 -12.00 -31.75
CA SER A 74 -10.04 -10.69 -31.08
C SER A 74 -11.10 -10.71 -29.98
N MET A 75 -10.80 -10.18 -28.80
CA MET A 75 -11.58 -10.37 -27.56
C MET A 75 -12.37 -9.11 -27.14
N GLY A 76 -12.93 -8.36 -28.11
CA GLY A 76 -13.66 -7.11 -27.84
C GLY A 76 -14.73 -6.75 -28.87
N GLY A 77 -15.26 -7.73 -29.60
CA GLY A 77 -16.32 -7.51 -30.60
C GLY A 77 -15.87 -6.91 -31.95
N GLN A 78 -14.58 -6.98 -32.29
CA GLN A 78 -14.01 -6.43 -33.54
C GLN A 78 -14.52 -7.12 -34.81
N THR A 79 -15.29 -8.21 -34.69
CA THR A 79 -15.79 -9.01 -35.82
C THR A 79 -17.30 -8.89 -36.05
N ALA A 80 -18.01 -8.09 -35.26
CA ALA A 80 -19.47 -7.95 -35.36
C ALA A 80 -19.97 -6.59 -34.84
N SER A 81 -21.17 -6.19 -35.25
CA SER A 81 -21.97 -5.04 -34.77
C SER A 81 -23.43 -5.48 -34.75
N GLU A 82 -24.27 -4.85 -33.91
CA GLU A 82 -25.71 -5.11 -33.91
C GLU A 82 -26.30 -4.94 -35.30
N ASN A 83 -27.16 -5.90 -35.69
CA ASN A 83 -27.91 -5.90 -36.95
C ASN A 83 -27.05 -5.78 -38.22
N ALA A 84 -25.75 -6.13 -38.13
CA ALA A 84 -24.89 -6.16 -39.31
C ALA A 84 -25.01 -7.49 -40.06
N LEU A 85 -24.77 -7.49 -41.36
CA LEU A 85 -24.39 -8.69 -42.10
C LEU A 85 -22.92 -9.00 -41.78
N VAL A 86 -22.66 -10.20 -41.24
CA VAL A 86 -21.30 -10.65 -40.96
C VAL A 86 -20.78 -11.50 -42.12
N LEU A 87 -19.74 -11.02 -42.79
CA LEU A 87 -18.99 -11.79 -43.79
C LEU A 87 -18.00 -12.71 -43.09
N ASP A 88 -18.28 -14.02 -43.09
CA ASP A 88 -17.37 -15.03 -42.57
C ASP A 88 -16.35 -15.42 -43.67
N MET A 89 -15.09 -15.10 -43.41
CA MET A 89 -13.99 -15.28 -44.35
C MET A 89 -13.31 -16.65 -44.21
N HIS A 90 -13.66 -17.49 -43.24
CA HIS A 90 -12.88 -18.70 -42.90
C HIS A 90 -12.74 -19.72 -44.04
N THR A 91 -13.73 -19.81 -44.93
CA THR A 91 -13.70 -20.70 -46.11
C THR A 91 -12.99 -20.08 -47.32
N PHE A 92 -12.70 -18.78 -47.29
CA PHE A 92 -12.02 -18.03 -48.35
C PHE A 92 -10.49 -18.10 -48.22
N LYS A 93 -9.93 -19.31 -48.42
CA LYS A 93 -8.57 -19.67 -47.96
C LYS A 93 -7.63 -20.27 -49.02
N GLN A 94 -7.79 -19.94 -50.30
CA GLN A 94 -6.92 -20.48 -51.35
C GLN A 94 -5.55 -19.79 -51.40
N VAL A 95 -4.51 -20.57 -51.76
CA VAL A 95 -3.23 -20.03 -52.24
C VAL A 95 -3.38 -19.73 -53.73
N LEU A 96 -3.19 -18.47 -54.12
CA LEU A 96 -3.43 -17.99 -55.49
C LEU A 96 -2.14 -17.99 -56.33
N ARG A 97 -1.00 -17.68 -55.70
CA ARG A 97 0.32 -17.71 -56.34
C ARG A 97 1.37 -18.04 -55.27
N PHE A 98 2.33 -18.91 -55.58
CA PHE A 98 3.46 -19.18 -54.70
C PHE A 98 4.72 -19.31 -55.54
N VAL A 99 5.74 -18.50 -55.24
CA VAL A 99 7.01 -18.46 -55.97
C VAL A 99 8.15 -18.66 -54.97
N PRO A 100 8.58 -19.91 -54.71
CA PRO A 100 9.60 -20.22 -53.70
C PRO A 100 10.94 -19.51 -53.94
N SER A 101 11.35 -19.33 -55.21
CA SER A 101 12.59 -18.65 -55.57
C SER A 101 12.61 -17.17 -55.22
N GLU A 102 11.44 -16.53 -55.21
CA GLU A 102 11.25 -15.12 -54.82
C GLU A 102 10.88 -14.99 -53.33
N LYS A 103 10.69 -16.12 -52.64
CA LYS A 103 10.14 -16.19 -51.28
C LYS A 103 8.83 -15.41 -51.15
N GLU A 104 7.94 -15.52 -52.13
CA GLU A 104 6.70 -14.76 -52.20
C GLU A 104 5.47 -15.68 -52.30
N ILE A 105 4.40 -15.33 -51.58
CA ILE A 105 3.12 -16.02 -51.65
C ILE A 105 1.95 -15.03 -51.69
N THR A 106 1.00 -15.24 -52.59
CA THR A 106 -0.29 -14.54 -52.65
C THR A 106 -1.40 -15.49 -52.24
N VAL A 107 -2.22 -15.06 -51.29
CA VAL A 107 -3.26 -15.89 -50.68
C VAL A 107 -4.57 -15.12 -50.52
N GLN A 108 -5.68 -15.84 -50.42
CA GLN A 108 -6.95 -15.28 -49.96
C GLN A 108 -6.92 -15.00 -48.45
N ALA A 109 -7.59 -13.93 -48.04
CA ALA A 109 -7.49 -13.41 -46.68
C ALA A 109 -8.04 -14.33 -45.57
N GLY A 110 -8.86 -15.32 -45.91
CA GLY A 110 -9.40 -16.31 -44.97
C GLY A 110 -8.42 -17.41 -44.57
N ILE A 111 -7.31 -17.58 -45.30
CA ILE A 111 -6.31 -18.62 -45.00
C ILE A 111 -5.67 -18.39 -43.63
N THR A 112 -5.37 -19.48 -42.90
CA THR A 112 -4.63 -19.37 -41.64
C THR A 112 -3.12 -19.44 -41.86
N TRP A 113 -2.33 -18.92 -40.90
CA TRP A 113 -0.87 -19.05 -40.94
C TRP A 113 -0.42 -20.51 -40.96
N ARG A 114 -1.14 -21.37 -40.23
CA ARG A 114 -0.91 -22.82 -40.22
C ARG A 114 -1.10 -23.44 -41.61
N ASP A 115 -2.14 -23.03 -42.34
CA ASP A 115 -2.38 -23.52 -43.71
C ASP A 115 -1.28 -23.06 -44.68
N ILE A 116 -0.77 -21.83 -44.52
CA ILE A 116 0.38 -21.35 -45.31
C ILE A 116 1.63 -22.16 -44.99
N GLN A 117 1.92 -22.41 -43.70
CA GLN A 117 3.07 -23.21 -43.28
C GLN A 117 3.08 -24.62 -43.88
N ASP A 118 1.92 -25.27 -43.99
CA ASP A 118 1.81 -26.59 -44.64
C ASP A 118 2.25 -26.56 -46.13
N VAL A 119 2.11 -25.41 -46.80
CA VAL A 119 2.52 -25.22 -48.21
C VAL A 119 3.99 -24.83 -48.34
N ILE A 120 4.49 -23.95 -47.47
CA ILE A 120 5.83 -23.36 -47.62
C ILE A 120 6.94 -24.15 -46.93
N ASP A 121 6.63 -24.90 -45.87
CA ASP A 121 7.60 -25.67 -45.09
C ASP A 121 8.38 -26.73 -45.91
N PRO A 122 7.75 -27.48 -46.86
CA PRO A 122 8.46 -28.41 -47.74
C PRO A 122 9.53 -27.75 -48.62
N HIS A 123 9.43 -26.43 -48.83
CA HIS A 123 10.39 -25.64 -49.61
C HIS A 123 11.49 -24.99 -48.73
N ASN A 124 11.57 -25.38 -47.45
CA ASN A 124 12.44 -24.75 -46.44
C ASN A 124 12.18 -23.26 -46.25
N LEU A 125 10.92 -22.84 -46.43
CA LEU A 125 10.49 -21.47 -46.20
C LEU A 125 9.58 -21.38 -44.98
N SER A 126 9.44 -20.17 -44.46
CA SER A 126 8.75 -19.84 -43.23
C SER A 126 8.16 -18.43 -43.32
N LEU A 127 7.19 -18.11 -42.47
CA LEU A 127 6.56 -16.79 -42.46
C LEU A 127 7.51 -15.73 -41.90
N GLN A 128 7.66 -14.58 -42.54
CA GLN A 128 8.58 -13.56 -42.02
C GLN A 128 8.15 -13.04 -40.64
N ILE A 129 6.86 -12.71 -40.47
CA ILE A 129 6.27 -12.15 -39.24
C ILE A 129 4.85 -12.71 -39.07
N MET A 130 4.48 -13.06 -37.84
CA MET A 130 3.12 -13.37 -37.41
C MET A 130 3.01 -13.28 -35.88
N GLN A 131 1.81 -13.27 -35.32
CA GLN A 131 1.61 -13.50 -33.88
C GLN A 131 1.98 -14.94 -33.46
N SER A 132 2.11 -15.20 -32.16
CA SER A 132 2.66 -16.46 -31.62
C SER A 132 1.94 -17.74 -32.06
N TYR A 133 0.63 -17.68 -32.32
CA TYR A 133 -0.21 -18.84 -32.64
C TYR A 133 -0.62 -18.83 -34.12
N ALA A 134 -0.65 -20.00 -34.75
CA ALA A 134 -0.80 -20.14 -36.20
C ALA A 134 -2.25 -20.29 -36.69
N ASN A 135 -3.23 -20.41 -35.80
CA ASN A 135 -4.64 -20.61 -36.14
C ASN A 135 -5.36 -19.34 -36.67
N PHE A 136 -4.69 -18.18 -36.67
CA PHE A 136 -5.30 -16.92 -37.05
C PHE A 136 -5.33 -16.78 -38.57
N THR A 137 -6.39 -16.16 -39.09
CA THR A 137 -6.49 -15.87 -40.53
C THR A 137 -5.58 -14.69 -40.90
N VAL A 138 -5.07 -14.70 -42.13
CA VAL A 138 -4.22 -13.62 -42.67
C VAL A 138 -4.97 -12.29 -42.61
N GLY A 139 -6.20 -12.23 -43.11
CA GLY A 139 -7.03 -11.03 -43.13
C GLY A 139 -7.28 -10.45 -41.75
N GLY A 140 -7.57 -11.30 -40.75
CA GLY A 140 -7.71 -10.86 -39.36
C GLY A 140 -6.40 -10.30 -38.79
N SER A 141 -5.28 -10.96 -39.09
CA SER A 141 -3.95 -10.55 -38.63
C SER A 141 -3.50 -9.22 -39.26
N LEU A 142 -3.80 -9.01 -40.56
CA LEU A 142 -3.57 -7.73 -41.24
C LEU A 142 -4.50 -6.63 -40.71
N SER A 143 -5.76 -6.96 -40.45
CA SER A 143 -6.73 -5.98 -39.92
C SER A 143 -6.33 -5.43 -38.56
N VAL A 144 -5.61 -6.22 -37.76
CA VAL A 144 -5.13 -5.85 -36.42
C VAL A 144 -3.68 -5.31 -36.46
N ASN A 145 -3.00 -5.40 -37.62
CA ASN A 145 -1.58 -5.11 -37.79
C ASN A 145 -0.71 -5.81 -36.73
N VAL A 146 -0.82 -7.15 -36.69
CA VAL A 146 -0.18 -7.99 -35.66
C VAL A 146 1.32 -7.82 -35.55
N HIS A 147 1.85 -8.17 -34.38
CA HIS A 147 3.27 -8.42 -34.15
C HIS A 147 3.46 -9.78 -33.47
N GLY A 148 4.72 -10.16 -33.26
CA GLY A 148 5.07 -11.45 -32.65
C GLY A 148 6.37 -11.37 -31.86
N ARG A 149 7.05 -12.51 -31.74
CA ARG A 149 8.32 -12.64 -31.00
C ARG A 149 9.56 -12.35 -31.84
N TYR A 150 9.38 -11.88 -33.07
CA TYR A 150 10.43 -11.76 -34.09
C TYR A 150 11.25 -10.49 -33.85
N ILE A 151 12.47 -10.63 -33.32
CA ILE A 151 13.25 -9.50 -32.78
C ILE A 151 13.66 -8.46 -33.84
N HIS A 152 13.92 -8.90 -35.07
CA HIS A 152 14.35 -8.03 -36.18
C HIS A 152 13.20 -7.42 -36.98
N HIS A 153 11.99 -7.59 -36.47
CA HIS A 153 10.77 -7.24 -37.16
C HIS A 153 9.88 -6.37 -36.27
N GLY A 154 8.85 -5.77 -36.86
CA GLY A 154 7.86 -4.97 -36.14
C GLY A 154 6.47 -5.48 -36.44
N ALA A 155 5.57 -4.55 -36.71
CA ALA A 155 4.23 -4.88 -37.17
C ALA A 155 4.25 -5.59 -38.55
N ILE A 156 3.24 -6.44 -38.78
CA ILE A 156 3.14 -7.31 -39.96
C ILE A 156 3.07 -6.53 -41.28
N ILE A 157 2.61 -5.27 -41.27
CA ILE A 157 2.58 -4.41 -42.48
C ILE A 157 3.94 -4.39 -43.22
N LYS A 158 5.05 -4.55 -42.48
CA LYS A 158 6.41 -4.58 -43.03
C LYS A 158 6.70 -5.81 -43.91
N SER A 159 5.99 -6.94 -43.73
CA SER A 159 6.15 -8.15 -44.56
C SER A 159 5.13 -8.24 -45.72
N VAL A 160 4.16 -7.35 -45.77
CA VAL A 160 3.14 -7.31 -46.82
C VAL A 160 3.65 -6.53 -48.04
N LYS A 161 3.57 -7.12 -49.22
CA LYS A 161 3.92 -6.46 -50.49
C LYS A 161 2.74 -5.70 -51.09
N ALA A 162 1.57 -6.33 -51.11
CA ALA A 162 0.33 -5.77 -51.64
C ALA A 162 -0.89 -6.45 -51.02
N ILE A 163 -2.03 -5.76 -51.04
CA ILE A 163 -3.35 -6.29 -50.71
C ILE A 163 -4.33 -5.95 -51.83
N LYS A 164 -5.42 -6.72 -51.94
CA LYS A 164 -6.61 -6.30 -52.69
C LYS A 164 -7.80 -6.10 -51.75
N LEU A 165 -8.55 -5.04 -51.99
CA LEU A 165 -9.67 -4.59 -51.16
C LEU A 165 -10.95 -4.51 -51.98
N VAL A 166 -12.07 -4.95 -51.40
CA VAL A 166 -13.42 -4.60 -51.87
C VAL A 166 -13.91 -3.41 -51.05
N LEU A 167 -14.10 -2.26 -51.71
CA LEU A 167 -14.57 -1.00 -51.09
C LEU A 167 -16.11 -0.99 -50.94
N ALA A 168 -16.65 0.01 -50.24
CA ALA A 168 -18.08 0.07 -49.89
C ALA A 168 -19.02 0.22 -51.11
N ASN A 169 -18.47 0.71 -52.23
CA ASN A 169 -19.11 0.78 -53.55
C ASN A 169 -19.08 -0.56 -54.33
N GLY A 170 -18.39 -1.59 -53.80
CA GLY A 170 -18.20 -2.90 -54.43
C GLY A 170 -17.02 -2.99 -55.40
N GLU A 171 -16.22 -1.92 -55.55
CA GLU A 171 -15.04 -1.89 -56.40
C GLU A 171 -13.89 -2.72 -55.80
N LEU A 172 -13.19 -3.47 -56.65
CA LEU A 172 -11.98 -4.21 -56.29
C LEU A 172 -10.75 -3.38 -56.63
N VAL A 173 -9.96 -2.99 -55.62
CA VAL A 173 -8.76 -2.17 -55.79
C VAL A 173 -7.52 -2.87 -55.26
N THR A 174 -6.38 -2.68 -55.92
CA THR A 174 -5.06 -3.12 -55.42
C THR A 174 -4.43 -1.99 -54.61
N ALA A 175 -3.84 -2.31 -53.46
CA ALA A 175 -3.12 -1.35 -52.64
C ALA A 175 -1.75 -1.89 -52.21
N SER A 176 -0.73 -1.06 -52.32
CA SER A 176 0.67 -1.32 -51.97
C SER A 176 1.34 0.00 -51.57
N ARG A 177 2.64 -0.04 -51.23
CA ARG A 177 3.41 1.18 -50.95
C ARG A 177 3.49 2.14 -52.15
N THR A 178 3.27 1.65 -53.37
CA THR A 178 3.41 2.43 -54.61
C THR A 178 2.09 2.62 -55.37
N GLU A 179 1.06 1.85 -55.04
CA GLU A 179 -0.26 1.90 -55.69
C GLU A 179 -1.33 2.05 -54.60
N ASN A 180 -2.19 3.08 -54.67
CA ASN A 180 -3.17 3.40 -53.61
C ASN A 180 -2.57 3.35 -52.18
N PRO A 181 -1.44 4.04 -51.90
CA PRO A 181 -0.74 3.92 -50.62
C PRO A 181 -1.60 4.32 -49.42
N GLU A 182 -2.48 5.30 -49.59
CA GLU A 182 -3.44 5.73 -48.57
C GLU A 182 -4.38 4.59 -48.12
N LEU A 183 -4.81 3.72 -49.05
CA LEU A 183 -5.64 2.55 -48.73
C LEU A 183 -4.82 1.44 -48.09
N PHE A 184 -3.57 1.25 -48.51
CA PHE A 184 -2.67 0.26 -47.92
C PHE A 184 -2.43 0.54 -46.43
N THR A 185 -2.08 1.78 -46.09
CA THR A 185 -1.78 2.22 -44.73
C THR A 185 -3.02 2.34 -43.83
N ALA A 186 -4.20 2.57 -44.42
CA ALA A 186 -5.46 2.66 -43.69
C ALA A 186 -6.12 1.30 -43.47
N ALA A 187 -6.01 0.36 -44.41
CA ALA A 187 -6.68 -0.94 -44.31
C ALA A 187 -5.93 -1.92 -43.39
N ILE A 188 -4.59 -1.94 -43.43
CA ILE A 188 -3.78 -2.74 -42.51
C ILE A 188 -3.72 -2.02 -41.16
N GLY A 189 -4.19 -2.69 -40.10
CA GLY A 189 -4.46 -2.05 -38.82
C GLY A 189 -5.78 -1.26 -38.78
N GLY A 190 -6.58 -1.33 -39.85
CA GLY A 190 -7.85 -0.61 -39.97
C GLY A 190 -9.06 -1.37 -39.42
N TYR A 191 -8.88 -2.54 -38.80
CA TYR A 191 -9.91 -3.39 -38.20
C TYR A 191 -11.18 -3.53 -39.06
N GLY A 192 -11.00 -3.76 -40.37
CA GLY A 192 -12.09 -3.91 -41.34
C GLY A 192 -12.90 -2.64 -41.64
N GLY A 193 -12.46 -1.46 -41.19
CA GLY A 193 -13.21 -0.21 -41.33
C GLY A 193 -13.10 0.48 -42.69
N ILE A 194 -12.14 0.09 -43.54
CA ILE A 194 -11.91 0.68 -44.87
C ILE A 194 -12.53 -0.15 -46.00
N GLY A 195 -12.46 -1.47 -45.90
CA GLY A 195 -12.93 -2.40 -46.92
C GLY A 195 -12.62 -3.84 -46.56
N VAL A 196 -13.10 -4.77 -47.38
CA VAL A 196 -12.83 -6.20 -47.21
C VAL A 196 -11.50 -6.56 -47.86
N ILE A 197 -10.48 -6.92 -47.08
CA ILE A 197 -9.25 -7.50 -47.63
C ILE A 197 -9.60 -8.89 -48.19
N VAL A 198 -9.41 -9.07 -49.49
CA VAL A 198 -9.70 -10.34 -50.18
C VAL A 198 -8.42 -11.10 -50.52
N GLU A 199 -7.33 -10.41 -50.86
CA GLU A 199 -6.04 -11.03 -51.19
C GLU A 199 -4.90 -10.31 -50.48
N ALA A 200 -3.84 -11.04 -50.15
CA ALA A 200 -2.59 -10.49 -49.63
C ALA A 200 -1.38 -11.20 -50.25
N THR A 201 -0.39 -10.42 -50.67
CA THR A 201 0.93 -10.90 -51.11
C THR A 201 1.95 -10.65 -50.01
N LEU A 202 2.62 -11.72 -49.58
CA LEU A 202 3.48 -11.76 -48.40
C LEU A 202 4.90 -12.19 -48.76
N GLN A 203 5.87 -11.58 -48.09
CA GLN A 203 7.27 -12.03 -48.09
C GLN A 203 7.48 -13.17 -47.09
N LEU A 204 8.26 -14.17 -47.50
CA LEU A 204 8.68 -15.32 -46.71
C LEU A 204 10.18 -15.25 -46.36
N ASP A 205 10.57 -16.09 -45.41
CA ASP A 205 11.91 -16.20 -44.85
C ASP A 205 12.39 -17.67 -44.82
N ASP A 206 13.66 -17.91 -44.56
CA ASP A 206 14.22 -19.28 -44.52
C ASP A 206 13.80 -20.03 -43.25
N ASN A 207 13.36 -21.28 -43.40
CA ASN A 207 13.10 -22.17 -42.27
C ASN A 207 14.41 -22.76 -41.75
N VAL A 208 15.07 -22.03 -40.85
CA VAL A 208 16.33 -22.44 -40.20
C VAL A 208 16.10 -23.26 -38.93
N LYS A 209 17.13 -23.94 -38.45
CA LYS A 209 17.11 -24.54 -37.10
C LYS A 209 17.40 -23.48 -36.05
N VAL A 210 16.71 -23.55 -34.92
CA VAL A 210 16.88 -22.63 -33.80
C VAL A 210 17.08 -23.39 -32.49
N GLU A 211 17.97 -22.91 -31.64
CA GLU A 211 18.22 -23.38 -30.27
C GLU A 211 17.60 -22.42 -29.26
N ARG A 212 16.86 -22.96 -28.28
CA ARG A 212 16.30 -22.18 -27.19
C ARG A 212 17.37 -21.87 -26.14
N LEU A 213 17.55 -20.59 -25.86
CA LEU A 213 18.30 -20.07 -24.72
C LEU A 213 17.31 -19.51 -23.70
N GLU A 214 17.61 -19.68 -22.42
CA GLU A 214 16.75 -19.20 -21.35
C GLU A 214 17.59 -18.69 -20.17
N GLN A 215 17.11 -17.62 -19.52
CA GLN A 215 17.73 -17.10 -18.30
C GLN A 215 16.68 -16.47 -17.39
N LYS A 216 16.64 -16.88 -16.13
CA LYS A 216 15.89 -16.18 -15.07
C LYS A 216 16.77 -15.12 -14.41
N MET A 217 16.24 -13.92 -14.19
CA MET A 217 16.94 -12.80 -13.57
C MET A 217 15.96 -11.89 -12.80
N ALA A 218 16.50 -10.95 -12.01
CA ALA A 218 15.70 -9.87 -11.46
C ALA A 218 15.21 -8.97 -12.60
N PHE A 219 13.96 -8.51 -12.52
CA PHE A 219 13.37 -7.67 -13.57
C PHE A 219 14.18 -6.39 -13.81
N ALA A 220 14.76 -5.79 -12.76
CA ALA A 220 15.58 -4.59 -12.86
C ALA A 220 16.77 -4.72 -13.84
N ASP A 221 17.28 -5.95 -14.02
CA ASP A 221 18.43 -6.23 -14.88
C ASP A 221 18.04 -6.50 -16.35
N TYR A 222 16.75 -6.72 -16.63
CA TYR A 222 16.30 -7.21 -17.94
C TYR A 222 16.54 -6.24 -19.08
N ALA A 223 16.29 -4.94 -18.88
CA ALA A 223 16.50 -3.95 -19.93
C ALA A 223 17.96 -3.92 -20.40
N HIS A 224 18.90 -3.99 -19.45
CA HIS A 224 20.33 -4.06 -19.74
C HIS A 224 20.71 -5.36 -20.45
N PHE A 225 20.25 -6.52 -19.92
CA PHE A 225 20.44 -7.82 -20.57
C PHE A 225 19.93 -7.81 -22.03
N PHE A 226 18.76 -7.23 -22.27
CA PHE A 226 18.17 -7.16 -23.60
C PHE A 226 19.02 -6.33 -24.56
N ASP A 227 19.48 -5.16 -24.15
CA ASP A 227 20.29 -4.29 -25.00
C ASP A 227 21.66 -4.90 -25.33
N GLU A 228 22.30 -5.59 -24.37
CA GLU A 228 23.61 -6.20 -24.57
C GLU A 228 23.57 -7.52 -25.35
N HIS A 229 22.62 -8.39 -25.01
CA HIS A 229 22.64 -9.78 -25.48
C HIS A 229 21.58 -10.13 -26.51
N ILE A 230 20.59 -9.27 -26.76
CA ILE A 230 19.45 -9.62 -27.62
C ILE A 230 19.31 -8.66 -28.79
N LYS A 231 19.11 -7.36 -28.53
CA LYS A 231 18.61 -6.38 -29.51
C LYS A 231 19.38 -6.35 -30.83
N ASN A 232 20.71 -6.44 -30.76
CA ASN A 232 21.61 -6.28 -31.91
C ASN A 232 22.20 -7.62 -32.42
N GLN A 233 21.72 -8.76 -31.92
CA GLN A 233 22.25 -10.08 -32.30
C GLN A 233 21.47 -10.66 -33.48
N SER A 234 22.07 -10.65 -34.66
CA SER A 234 21.46 -11.08 -35.94
C SER A 234 21.01 -12.53 -35.99
N GLU A 235 21.59 -13.37 -35.12
CA GLU A 235 21.34 -14.79 -35.02
C GLU A 235 20.13 -15.11 -34.13
N ILE A 236 19.63 -14.15 -33.34
CA ILE A 236 18.44 -14.35 -32.52
C ILE A 236 17.21 -14.18 -33.42
N ILE A 237 16.45 -15.24 -33.62
CA ILE A 237 15.24 -15.22 -34.47
C ILE A 237 14.02 -14.80 -33.66
N PHE A 238 13.86 -15.38 -32.46
CA PHE A 238 12.76 -15.07 -31.56
C PHE A 238 13.27 -14.62 -30.20
N HIS A 239 12.56 -13.68 -29.57
CA HIS A 239 12.75 -13.32 -28.17
C HIS A 239 11.44 -12.96 -27.50
N ASN A 240 11.26 -13.43 -26.27
CA ASN A 240 10.27 -12.92 -25.33
C ASN A 240 10.80 -13.06 -23.91
N ALA A 241 10.19 -12.36 -22.96
CA ALA A 241 10.47 -12.54 -21.55
C ALA A 241 9.16 -12.63 -20.76
N ASP A 242 9.11 -13.43 -19.70
CA ASP A 242 7.90 -13.63 -18.91
C ASP A 242 8.09 -13.12 -17.47
N LEU A 243 7.30 -12.12 -17.07
CA LEU A 243 7.27 -11.61 -15.71
C LEU A 243 6.44 -12.52 -14.80
N TYR A 244 6.93 -12.72 -13.57
CA TYR A 244 6.26 -13.56 -12.57
C TYR A 244 5.34 -12.73 -11.64
N PRO A 245 4.01 -12.84 -11.75
CA PRO A 245 3.08 -12.26 -10.78
C PRO A 245 3.10 -13.02 -9.44
N PRO A 246 2.67 -12.42 -8.31
CA PRO A 246 2.14 -11.04 -8.19
C PRO A 246 3.21 -10.00 -7.84
N THR A 247 4.49 -10.39 -7.69
CA THR A 247 5.54 -9.44 -7.31
C THR A 247 6.13 -8.72 -8.51
N TYR A 248 6.15 -9.34 -9.69
CA TYR A 248 6.72 -8.79 -10.92
C TYR A 248 8.21 -8.43 -10.81
N GLN A 249 8.90 -8.95 -9.78
CA GLN A 249 10.31 -8.69 -9.49
C GLN A 249 11.27 -9.64 -10.20
N GLN A 250 10.74 -10.73 -10.76
CA GLN A 250 11.50 -11.77 -11.44
C GLN A 250 10.98 -11.92 -12.88
N VAL A 251 11.90 -12.17 -13.79
CA VAL A 251 11.61 -12.35 -15.21
C VAL A 251 12.42 -13.50 -15.78
N ARG A 252 11.84 -14.26 -16.70
CA ARG A 252 12.55 -15.28 -17.48
C ARG A 252 12.63 -14.86 -18.94
N ALA A 253 13.83 -14.55 -19.40
CA ALA A 253 14.12 -14.29 -20.81
C ALA A 253 14.22 -15.62 -21.57
N ILE A 254 13.60 -15.69 -22.75
CA ILE A 254 13.56 -16.88 -23.62
C ILE A 254 13.87 -16.41 -25.04
N SER A 255 15.00 -16.87 -25.57
CA SER A 255 15.48 -16.54 -26.91
C SER A 255 15.63 -17.79 -27.76
N TYR A 256 15.55 -17.64 -29.07
CA TYR A 256 15.76 -18.72 -30.03
C TYR A 256 16.79 -18.28 -31.04
N GLN A 257 17.98 -18.85 -30.95
CA GLN A 257 19.15 -18.51 -31.76
C GLN A 257 19.29 -19.49 -32.93
N GLN A 258 19.56 -19.01 -34.14
CA GLN A 258 19.90 -19.86 -35.26
C GLN A 258 21.13 -20.74 -34.95
N THR A 259 21.09 -22.01 -35.34
CA THR A 259 22.14 -22.98 -35.00
C THR A 259 22.30 -24.08 -36.06
N ASP A 260 23.50 -24.68 -36.11
CA ASP A 260 23.76 -25.88 -36.92
C ASP A 260 23.63 -27.19 -36.13
N LYS A 261 23.35 -27.12 -34.82
CA LYS A 261 23.18 -28.28 -33.95
C LYS A 261 22.12 -29.27 -34.47
N ALA A 262 22.23 -30.52 -34.02
CA ALA A 262 21.23 -31.53 -34.33
C ALA A 262 19.90 -31.21 -33.65
N LEU A 263 18.79 -31.49 -34.35
CA LEU A 263 17.44 -31.28 -33.83
C LEU A 263 17.18 -32.21 -32.63
N THR A 264 16.69 -31.63 -31.53
CA THR A 264 16.16 -32.42 -30.41
C THR A 264 14.68 -32.78 -30.65
N ILE A 265 13.95 -31.94 -31.38
CA ILE A 265 12.59 -32.21 -31.88
C ILE A 265 12.65 -32.28 -33.40
N LYS A 266 12.39 -33.47 -33.96
CA LYS A 266 12.53 -33.73 -35.40
C LYS A 266 11.39 -33.18 -36.25
N GLN A 267 10.23 -32.98 -35.62
CA GLN A 267 9.05 -32.43 -36.28
C GLN A 267 9.33 -31.00 -36.75
N ARG A 268 8.93 -30.70 -37.98
CA ARG A 268 9.08 -29.36 -38.57
C ARG A 268 7.97 -28.41 -38.14
N LEU A 269 6.81 -28.96 -37.79
CA LEU A 269 5.59 -28.26 -37.42
C LEU A 269 4.94 -28.96 -36.22
N VAL A 270 4.26 -28.20 -35.35
CA VAL A 270 3.42 -28.77 -34.30
C VAL A 270 2.28 -29.58 -34.96
N PRO A 271 2.01 -30.82 -34.51
CA PRO A 271 0.93 -31.63 -35.06
C PRO A 271 -0.44 -30.95 -34.96
N ARG A 272 -1.22 -31.01 -36.05
CA ARG A 272 -2.62 -30.56 -36.01
C ARG A 272 -3.44 -31.40 -35.03
N HIS A 273 -4.37 -30.77 -34.33
CA HIS A 273 -5.31 -31.41 -33.40
C HIS A 273 -4.65 -32.14 -32.22
N GLN A 274 -3.42 -31.75 -31.86
CA GLN A 274 -2.79 -32.19 -30.61
C GLN A 274 -3.66 -31.76 -29.40
N ARG A 275 -3.66 -32.58 -28.35
CA ARG A 275 -4.30 -32.26 -27.06
C ARG A 275 -3.28 -31.74 -26.06
N TYR A 276 -3.71 -30.83 -25.18
CA TYR A 276 -2.86 -30.11 -24.22
C TYR A 276 -3.27 -30.29 -22.74
N PRO A 277 -3.47 -31.53 -22.24
CA PRO A 277 -4.00 -31.75 -20.89
C PRO A 277 -3.05 -31.29 -19.78
N ALA A 278 -1.73 -31.32 -20.01
CA ALA A 278 -0.73 -30.90 -19.03
C ALA A 278 -0.71 -29.38 -18.89
N GLU A 279 -0.71 -28.67 -20.02
CA GLU A 279 -0.74 -27.22 -20.13
C GLU A 279 -2.03 -26.67 -19.53
N HIS A 280 -3.18 -27.26 -19.85
CA HIS A 280 -4.47 -26.90 -19.22
C HIS A 280 -4.47 -27.08 -17.71
N SER A 281 -3.80 -28.12 -17.20
CA SER A 281 -3.71 -28.39 -15.76
C SER A 281 -2.78 -27.41 -15.06
N ALA A 282 -1.63 -27.08 -15.67
CA ALA A 282 -0.71 -26.06 -15.19
C ALA A 282 -1.38 -24.68 -15.15
N LEU A 283 -2.09 -24.31 -16.23
CA LEU A 283 -2.82 -23.06 -16.33
C LEU A 283 -3.92 -22.96 -15.26
N SER A 284 -4.69 -24.04 -15.08
CA SER A 284 -5.69 -24.12 -14.01
C SER A 284 -5.09 -24.01 -12.61
N LEU A 285 -3.88 -24.53 -12.38
CA LEU A 285 -3.19 -24.39 -11.10
C LEU A 285 -2.77 -22.94 -10.86
N VAL A 286 -2.20 -22.26 -11.86
CA VAL A 286 -1.80 -20.84 -11.79
C VAL A 286 -3.00 -19.95 -11.51
N ALA A 287 -4.14 -20.22 -12.17
CA ALA A 287 -5.37 -19.47 -12.02
C ALA A 287 -5.97 -19.52 -10.60
N LYS A 288 -5.64 -20.53 -9.77
CA LYS A 288 -6.20 -20.69 -8.41
C LYS A 288 -5.69 -19.68 -7.38
N GLY A 289 -4.68 -18.87 -7.72
CA GLY A 289 -4.18 -17.80 -6.85
C GLY A 289 -2.67 -17.77 -6.72
N ASN A 290 -2.17 -17.00 -5.74
CA ASN A 290 -0.74 -16.67 -5.63
C ASN A 290 0.16 -17.88 -5.34
N VAL A 291 -0.37 -18.93 -4.70
CA VAL A 291 0.37 -20.20 -4.51
C VAL A 291 0.63 -20.89 -5.84
N GLY A 292 -0.37 -20.93 -6.74
CA GLY A 292 -0.22 -21.52 -8.07
C GLY A 292 0.81 -20.78 -8.92
N LYS A 293 0.82 -19.45 -8.84
CA LYS A 293 1.82 -18.58 -9.49
C LYS A 293 3.25 -18.90 -9.02
N LYS A 294 3.46 -19.11 -7.72
CA LYS A 294 4.77 -19.55 -7.17
C LYS A 294 5.15 -20.95 -7.63
N ILE A 295 4.19 -21.89 -7.70
CA ILE A 295 4.47 -23.25 -8.21
C ILE A 295 4.93 -23.19 -9.68
N ARG A 296 4.32 -22.33 -10.50
CA ARG A 296 4.81 -22.09 -11.87
C ARG A 296 6.28 -21.65 -11.87
N GLU A 297 6.59 -20.60 -11.11
CA GLU A 297 7.93 -19.99 -11.08
C GLU A 297 9.03 -20.95 -10.60
N TYR A 298 8.77 -21.71 -9.52
CA TYR A 298 9.80 -22.50 -8.84
C TYR A 298 9.79 -23.98 -9.18
N VAL A 299 8.75 -24.49 -9.84
CA VAL A 299 8.60 -25.93 -10.14
C VAL A 299 8.33 -26.18 -11.62
N ILE A 300 7.24 -25.61 -12.18
CA ILE A 300 6.81 -25.95 -13.54
C ILE A 300 7.79 -25.40 -14.58
N ASP A 301 8.08 -24.10 -14.53
CA ASP A 301 8.94 -23.45 -15.52
C ASP A 301 10.36 -24.02 -15.49
N PRO A 302 11.04 -24.22 -14.33
CA PRO A 302 12.35 -24.87 -14.30
C PRO A 302 12.39 -26.24 -14.99
N VAL A 303 11.33 -27.05 -14.85
CA VAL A 303 11.23 -28.36 -15.52
C VAL A 303 10.95 -28.19 -17.02
N LEU A 304 10.06 -27.28 -17.40
CA LEU A 304 9.70 -26.99 -18.80
C LEU A 304 10.89 -26.43 -19.61
N TYR A 305 11.74 -25.64 -18.95
CA TYR A 305 12.90 -25.00 -19.56
C TYR A 305 14.19 -25.82 -19.43
N GLN A 306 14.15 -26.97 -18.75
CA GLN A 306 15.30 -27.85 -18.60
C GLN A 306 15.77 -28.48 -19.93
N GLY A 307 17.09 -28.50 -20.13
CA GLY A 307 17.73 -29.19 -21.25
C GLY A 307 17.80 -28.38 -22.55
N GLN A 308 18.59 -28.87 -23.50
CA GLN A 308 18.74 -28.24 -24.82
C GLN A 308 17.52 -28.52 -25.70
N ARG A 309 16.98 -27.48 -26.32
CA ARG A 309 15.86 -27.58 -27.27
C ARG A 309 16.29 -26.97 -28.60
N VAL A 310 16.44 -27.82 -29.62
CA VAL A 310 16.77 -27.43 -30.99
C VAL A 310 15.64 -27.88 -31.92
N THR A 311 14.98 -26.91 -32.54
CA THR A 311 13.76 -27.09 -33.34
C THR A 311 13.89 -26.35 -34.69
N TRP A 312 12.93 -26.53 -35.59
CA TRP A 312 12.82 -25.68 -36.79
C TRP A 312 12.12 -24.36 -36.43
N ARG A 313 12.46 -23.27 -37.13
CA ARG A 313 11.79 -21.96 -37.02
C ARG A 313 10.27 -22.11 -37.17
N ASN A 314 9.83 -22.89 -38.14
CA ASN A 314 8.41 -23.18 -38.35
C ASN A 314 7.77 -23.97 -37.19
N TYR A 315 8.51 -24.81 -36.46
CA TYR A 315 7.96 -25.54 -35.32
C TYR A 315 7.55 -24.55 -34.23
N GLU A 316 8.43 -23.61 -33.89
CA GLU A 316 8.19 -22.56 -32.89
C GLU A 316 7.18 -21.48 -33.36
N ALA A 317 6.91 -21.41 -34.68
CA ALA A 317 5.92 -20.53 -35.28
C ALA A 317 4.59 -21.24 -35.59
N SER A 318 4.41 -22.51 -35.18
CA SER A 318 3.22 -23.31 -35.53
C SER A 318 2.36 -23.70 -34.32
N TYR A 319 2.53 -23.01 -33.18
CA TYR A 319 1.76 -23.25 -31.96
C TYR A 319 0.25 -23.12 -32.17
N ASP A 320 -0.50 -23.91 -31.40
CA ASP A 320 -1.96 -24.01 -31.47
C ASP A 320 -2.63 -23.30 -30.29
N ILE A 321 -3.56 -22.39 -30.57
CA ILE A 321 -4.25 -21.61 -29.52
C ILE A 321 -5.02 -22.48 -28.52
N HIS A 322 -5.42 -23.70 -28.90
CA HIS A 322 -6.08 -24.66 -28.00
C HIS A 322 -5.22 -25.01 -26.77
N GLU A 323 -3.90 -24.77 -26.81
CA GLU A 323 -3.00 -24.90 -25.66
C GLU A 323 -3.40 -23.98 -24.48
N LEU A 324 -3.98 -22.81 -24.77
CA LEU A 324 -4.37 -21.80 -23.79
C LEU A 324 -5.85 -21.86 -23.39
N GLU A 325 -6.61 -22.77 -23.97
CA GLU A 325 -8.06 -22.79 -23.74
C GLU A 325 -8.42 -23.43 -22.39
N PRO A 326 -9.32 -22.80 -21.62
CA PRO A 326 -9.85 -23.43 -20.43
C PRO A 326 -10.84 -24.53 -20.78
N LYS A 327 -11.05 -25.46 -19.83
CA LYS A 327 -12.07 -26.52 -19.96
C LYS A 327 -13.50 -25.99 -20.13
N SER A 328 -13.79 -24.80 -19.59
CA SER A 328 -15.11 -24.16 -19.67
C SER A 328 -14.96 -22.64 -19.57
N ARG A 329 -15.86 -21.92 -20.23
CA ARG A 329 -15.98 -20.45 -20.21
C ARG A 329 -17.28 -19.94 -19.58
N THR A 330 -18.03 -20.79 -18.87
CA THR A 330 -19.37 -20.41 -18.37
C THR A 330 -19.32 -19.40 -17.23
N LYS A 331 -18.41 -19.59 -16.26
CA LYS A 331 -18.24 -18.71 -15.08
C LYS A 331 -17.02 -17.81 -15.17
N HIS A 332 -15.91 -18.34 -15.70
CA HIS A 332 -14.66 -17.63 -15.85
C HIS A 332 -14.15 -17.78 -17.27
N THR A 333 -13.43 -16.78 -17.75
CA THR A 333 -12.77 -16.83 -19.05
C THR A 333 -11.38 -16.23 -18.96
N TYR A 334 -10.58 -16.46 -19.99
CA TYR A 334 -9.19 -16.06 -20.08
C TYR A 334 -9.09 -15.04 -21.19
N VAL A 335 -8.48 -13.90 -20.88
CA VAL A 335 -8.48 -12.72 -21.73
C VAL A 335 -7.08 -12.14 -21.79
N LEU A 336 -6.81 -11.40 -22.86
CA LEU A 336 -5.59 -10.67 -23.07
C LEU A 336 -5.86 -9.16 -23.01
N GLN A 337 -4.88 -8.42 -22.50
CA GLN A 337 -4.67 -7.01 -22.75
C GLN A 337 -3.20 -6.82 -23.15
N GLU A 338 -2.89 -5.74 -23.87
CA GLU A 338 -1.51 -5.46 -24.26
C GLU A 338 -1.23 -3.97 -24.29
N TYR A 339 -0.09 -3.61 -23.71
CA TYR A 339 0.36 -2.22 -23.56
C TYR A 339 1.73 -2.07 -24.19
N PHE A 340 1.93 -1.00 -24.95
CA PHE A 340 3.19 -0.74 -25.64
C PHE A 340 3.86 0.45 -25.01
N VAL A 341 5.11 0.26 -24.57
CA VAL A 341 5.86 1.25 -23.82
C VAL A 341 7.23 1.46 -24.47
N PRO A 342 7.70 2.70 -24.67
CA PRO A 342 9.04 2.94 -25.19
C PRO A 342 10.09 2.16 -24.38
N THR A 343 11.04 1.53 -25.07
CA THR A 343 11.99 0.59 -24.43
C THR A 343 12.68 1.14 -23.17
N HIS A 344 13.09 2.40 -23.19
CA HIS A 344 13.75 3.09 -22.07
C HIS A 344 12.84 3.41 -20.88
N LYS A 345 11.52 3.21 -20.99
CA LYS A 345 10.52 3.46 -19.94
C LYS A 345 10.04 2.21 -19.22
N LEU A 346 10.50 1.02 -19.63
CA LEU A 346 10.05 -0.26 -19.07
C LEU A 346 10.19 -0.32 -17.54
N ASN A 347 11.34 0.10 -17.00
CA ASN A 347 11.62 0.07 -15.56
C ASN A 347 10.77 1.06 -14.73
N HIS A 348 10.19 2.07 -15.38
CA HIS A 348 9.25 2.99 -14.72
C HIS A 348 7.80 2.47 -14.81
N PHE A 349 7.41 1.92 -15.96
CA PHE A 349 6.05 1.43 -16.20
C PHE A 349 5.70 0.18 -15.39
N VAL A 350 6.59 -0.82 -15.32
CA VAL A 350 6.26 -2.12 -14.69
C VAL A 350 5.89 -1.99 -13.21
N PRO A 351 6.58 -1.18 -12.37
CA PRO A 351 6.14 -0.93 -10.99
C PRO A 351 4.73 -0.32 -10.90
N VAL A 352 4.39 0.63 -11.76
CA VAL A 352 3.05 1.25 -11.81
C VAL A 352 2.00 0.23 -12.23
N MET A 353 2.28 -0.57 -13.27
CA MET A 353 1.42 -1.67 -13.69
C MET A 353 1.21 -2.68 -12.56
N ALA A 354 2.27 -3.06 -11.85
CA ALA A 354 2.21 -3.99 -10.73
C ALA A 354 1.35 -3.45 -9.58
N GLU A 355 1.46 -2.16 -9.25
CA GLU A 355 0.63 -1.49 -8.25
C GLU A 355 -0.86 -1.58 -8.64
N ILE A 356 -1.21 -1.15 -9.86
CA ILE A 356 -2.59 -1.14 -10.35
C ILE A 356 -3.18 -2.57 -10.33
N LEU A 357 -2.45 -3.55 -10.87
CA LEU A 357 -2.91 -4.94 -10.91
C LEU A 357 -3.11 -5.53 -9.51
N ASN A 358 -2.23 -5.21 -8.56
CA ASN A 358 -2.33 -5.70 -7.18
C ASN A 358 -3.46 -5.01 -6.41
N ARG A 359 -3.63 -3.69 -6.54
CA ARG A 359 -4.72 -2.94 -5.89
C ARG A 359 -6.08 -3.41 -6.35
N HIS A 360 -6.24 -3.67 -7.66
CA HIS A 360 -7.47 -4.24 -8.23
C HIS A 360 -7.57 -5.76 -8.11
N GLN A 361 -6.60 -6.42 -7.47
CA GLN A 361 -6.57 -7.87 -7.25
C GLN A 361 -6.75 -8.70 -8.53
N VAL A 362 -6.20 -8.21 -9.65
CA VAL A 362 -6.36 -8.84 -10.96
C VAL A 362 -5.73 -10.24 -10.94
N ASN A 363 -6.47 -11.26 -11.37
CA ASN A 363 -5.93 -12.62 -11.46
C ASN A 363 -5.06 -12.80 -12.70
N VAL A 364 -3.84 -12.27 -12.66
CA VAL A 364 -2.85 -12.32 -13.74
C VAL A 364 -2.13 -13.66 -13.77
N LEU A 365 -2.10 -14.32 -14.92
CA LEU A 365 -1.43 -15.62 -15.09
C LEU A 365 -0.01 -15.46 -15.63
N ASN A 366 0.17 -14.54 -16.57
CA ASN A 366 1.46 -14.21 -17.16
C ASN A 366 1.45 -12.77 -17.70
N VAL A 367 2.61 -12.11 -17.66
CA VAL A 367 2.85 -10.91 -18.49
C VAL A 367 4.06 -11.19 -19.36
N SER A 368 3.85 -11.29 -20.67
CA SER A 368 4.93 -11.54 -21.63
C SER A 368 5.42 -10.23 -22.21
N ILE A 369 6.72 -9.96 -22.12
CA ILE A 369 7.39 -8.81 -22.73
C ILE A 369 7.91 -9.23 -24.10
N ARG A 370 7.59 -8.44 -25.13
CA ARG A 370 8.05 -8.63 -26.50
C ARG A 370 8.56 -7.33 -27.06
N PHE A 371 9.64 -7.36 -27.81
CA PHE A 371 10.15 -6.18 -28.49
C PHE A 371 9.50 -6.03 -29.87
N ALA A 372 9.19 -4.80 -30.26
CA ALA A 372 8.75 -4.47 -31.60
C ALA A 372 9.34 -3.14 -32.06
N HIS A 373 9.79 -3.10 -33.31
CA HIS A 373 10.26 -1.88 -33.94
C HIS A 373 9.15 -0.86 -34.18
N GLN A 374 9.52 0.41 -34.27
CA GLN A 374 8.64 1.50 -34.69
C GLN A 374 7.88 1.16 -36.00
N ASP A 375 6.58 1.44 -36.06
CA ASP A 375 5.75 1.40 -37.25
C ASP A 375 5.35 2.81 -37.68
N ASN A 376 5.92 3.26 -38.81
CA ASN A 376 5.69 4.57 -39.42
C ASN A 376 4.78 4.48 -40.65
N GLU A 377 4.19 3.32 -40.93
CA GLU A 377 3.37 3.10 -42.12
C GLU A 377 1.88 3.11 -41.79
N SER A 378 1.44 2.36 -40.76
CA SER A 378 0.01 2.24 -40.46
C SER A 378 -0.57 3.49 -39.78
N LEU A 379 -1.80 3.87 -40.14
CA LEU A 379 -2.47 5.05 -39.55
C LEU A 379 -2.90 4.82 -38.10
N LEU A 380 -3.14 3.58 -37.69
CA LEU A 380 -3.45 3.22 -36.31
C LEU A 380 -2.27 2.46 -35.69
N SER A 381 -1.08 3.03 -35.83
CA SER A 381 0.15 2.45 -35.29
C SER A 381 0.14 2.46 -33.76
N TRP A 382 0.28 1.28 -33.17
CA TRP A 382 0.52 1.08 -31.74
C TRP A 382 2.00 1.26 -31.36
N SER A 383 2.92 1.26 -32.35
CA SER A 383 4.38 1.34 -32.17
C SER A 383 4.95 2.66 -32.69
N LYS A 384 4.81 3.73 -31.91
CA LYS A 384 5.30 5.07 -32.31
C LYS A 384 6.82 5.22 -32.22
N THR A 385 7.47 4.32 -31.49
CA THR A 385 8.93 4.22 -31.30
C THR A 385 9.30 2.74 -31.22
N ASP A 386 10.55 2.39 -31.01
CA ASP A 386 10.89 1.04 -30.53
C ASP A 386 10.28 0.81 -29.15
N VAL A 387 9.41 -0.19 -29.03
CA VAL A 387 8.62 -0.46 -27.83
C VAL A 387 8.84 -1.87 -27.30
N PHE A 388 8.61 -2.02 -26.00
CA PHE A 388 8.22 -3.30 -25.43
C PHE A 388 6.70 -3.39 -25.37
N ALA A 389 6.15 -4.47 -25.88
CA ALA A 389 4.77 -4.89 -25.74
C ALA A 389 4.65 -5.79 -24.50
N LEU A 390 3.85 -5.36 -23.53
CA LEU A 390 3.53 -6.11 -22.31
C LEU A 390 2.19 -6.80 -22.48
N VAL A 391 2.23 -8.09 -22.81
CA VAL A 391 1.07 -8.94 -23.07
C VAL A 391 0.55 -9.51 -21.74
N LEU A 392 -0.47 -8.86 -21.19
CA LEU A 392 -1.16 -9.26 -19.97
C LEU A 392 -2.16 -10.38 -20.24
N TYR A 393 -1.88 -11.58 -19.74
CA TYR A 393 -2.81 -12.71 -19.79
C TYR A 393 -3.42 -12.94 -18.41
N TYR A 394 -4.74 -12.79 -18.31
CA TYR A 394 -5.46 -12.82 -17.04
C TYR A 394 -6.77 -13.62 -17.13
N GLN A 395 -7.27 -14.04 -15.98
CA GLN A 395 -8.59 -14.67 -15.84
C GLN A 395 -9.54 -13.67 -15.18
N GLN A 396 -10.78 -13.61 -15.67
CA GLN A 396 -11.87 -12.86 -15.06
C GLN A 396 -13.15 -13.71 -15.01
N GLU A 397 -14.13 -13.28 -14.24
CA GLU A 397 -15.49 -13.85 -14.37
C GLU A 397 -16.21 -13.28 -15.61
N THR A 398 -17.28 -13.96 -16.00
CA THR A 398 -18.12 -13.61 -17.16
C THR A 398 -19.34 -12.77 -16.78
N ASN A 399 -19.54 -12.49 -15.49
CA ASN A 399 -20.66 -11.70 -14.98
C ASN A 399 -20.50 -10.19 -15.30
N ALA A 400 -21.57 -9.41 -15.18
CA ALA A 400 -21.56 -7.99 -15.54
C ALA A 400 -20.68 -7.13 -14.61
N ALA A 401 -20.71 -7.41 -13.30
CA ALA A 401 -19.90 -6.69 -12.31
C ALA A 401 -18.40 -6.78 -12.62
N GLU A 402 -17.92 -7.97 -12.95
CA GLU A 402 -16.52 -8.22 -13.30
C GLU A 402 -16.13 -7.60 -14.64
N LYS A 403 -17.02 -7.59 -15.64
CA LYS A 403 -16.77 -6.84 -16.89
C LYS A 403 -16.59 -5.34 -16.64
N THR A 404 -17.40 -4.78 -15.73
CA THR A 404 -17.31 -3.37 -15.34
C THR A 404 -16.00 -3.09 -14.59
N ALA A 405 -15.65 -3.91 -13.60
CA ALA A 405 -14.40 -3.79 -12.85
C ALA A 405 -13.17 -3.87 -13.77
N VAL A 406 -13.20 -4.77 -14.76
CA VAL A 406 -12.14 -4.90 -15.78
C VAL A 406 -11.96 -3.63 -16.58
N GLY A 407 -13.04 -2.94 -16.92
CA GLY A 407 -12.95 -1.68 -17.64
C GLY A 407 -12.17 -0.60 -16.89
N ILE A 408 -12.29 -0.57 -15.57
CA ILE A 408 -11.73 0.48 -14.71
C ILE A 408 -10.22 0.36 -14.65
N TRP A 409 -9.71 -0.80 -14.22
CA TRP A 409 -8.26 -1.01 -14.17
C TRP A 409 -7.63 -1.04 -15.57
N THR A 410 -8.38 -1.44 -16.62
CA THR A 410 -7.90 -1.34 -18.00
C THR A 410 -7.66 0.12 -18.38
N ARG A 411 -8.61 1.03 -18.09
CA ARG A 411 -8.44 2.46 -18.37
C ARG A 411 -7.29 3.08 -17.57
N GLU A 412 -7.09 2.64 -16.33
CA GLU A 412 -5.97 3.08 -15.49
C GLU A 412 -4.61 2.64 -16.07
N LEU A 413 -4.48 1.39 -16.50
CA LEU A 413 -3.27 0.90 -17.20
C LEU A 413 -3.03 1.58 -18.55
N ILE A 414 -4.10 1.88 -19.30
CA ILE A 414 -4.00 2.67 -20.53
C ILE A 414 -3.43 4.05 -20.22
N GLU A 415 -3.94 4.72 -19.19
CA GLU A 415 -3.43 6.03 -18.79
C GLU A 415 -1.95 5.97 -18.37
N ALA A 416 -1.57 4.95 -17.59
CA ALA A 416 -0.17 4.72 -17.21
C ALA A 416 0.73 4.55 -18.45
N ALA A 417 0.31 3.74 -19.44
CA ALA A 417 1.08 3.55 -20.67
C ALA A 417 1.17 4.83 -21.49
N LEU A 418 0.08 5.60 -21.60
CA LEU A 418 0.04 6.88 -22.30
C LEU A 418 0.92 7.94 -21.62
N SER A 419 1.01 7.94 -20.30
CA SER A 419 1.88 8.86 -19.54
C SER A 419 3.36 8.65 -19.83
N GLU A 420 3.75 7.43 -20.23
CA GLU A 420 5.11 7.11 -20.70
C GLU A 420 5.32 7.34 -22.21
N GLY A 421 4.34 7.95 -22.90
CA GLY A 421 4.38 8.14 -24.36
C GLY A 421 4.07 6.86 -25.15
N GLY A 422 3.53 5.84 -24.49
CA GLY A 422 3.16 4.55 -25.07
C GLY A 422 1.80 4.53 -25.79
N SER A 423 1.24 3.33 -25.86
CA SER A 423 -0.10 3.04 -26.39
C SER A 423 -0.66 1.73 -25.79
N TYR A 424 -1.84 1.30 -26.25
CA TYR A 424 -2.47 0.03 -25.88
C TYR A 424 -3.07 -0.61 -27.12
N TYR A 425 -3.28 -1.93 -27.11
CA TYR A 425 -3.71 -2.65 -28.31
C TYR A 425 -5.24 -2.70 -28.47
N LEU A 426 -5.75 -2.53 -29.69
CA LEU A 426 -7.19 -2.51 -29.98
C LEU A 426 -7.93 -3.87 -30.20
N PRO A 427 -7.29 -5.06 -30.34
CA PRO A 427 -8.03 -6.31 -30.57
C PRO A 427 -8.64 -6.90 -29.28
N TYR A 428 -8.51 -6.24 -28.14
CA TYR A 428 -9.04 -6.70 -26.85
C TYR A 428 -10.27 -5.90 -26.43
N GLN A 429 -10.71 -6.04 -25.18
CA GLN A 429 -11.92 -5.38 -24.70
C GLN A 429 -11.84 -3.86 -24.86
N THR A 430 -12.86 -3.27 -25.46
CA THR A 430 -12.89 -1.86 -25.88
C THR A 430 -13.27 -0.94 -24.72
N HIS A 431 -12.39 -0.84 -23.71
CA HIS A 431 -12.66 -0.09 -22.47
C HIS A 431 -12.18 1.36 -22.46
N ALA A 432 -11.19 1.71 -23.29
CA ALA A 432 -10.59 3.05 -23.35
C ALA A 432 -11.62 4.16 -23.57
N THR A 433 -11.38 5.35 -23.03
CA THR A 433 -12.19 6.53 -23.37
C THR A 433 -11.83 7.03 -24.78
N MET A 434 -12.70 7.86 -25.39
CA MET A 434 -12.38 8.49 -26.68
C MET A 434 -11.08 9.33 -26.61
N SER A 435 -10.88 10.05 -25.51
CA SER A 435 -9.65 10.84 -25.27
C SER A 435 -8.40 9.94 -25.22
N GLN A 436 -8.47 8.81 -24.51
CA GLN A 436 -7.38 7.83 -24.48
C GLN A 436 -7.11 7.22 -25.85
N PHE A 437 -8.16 6.89 -26.61
CA PHE A 437 -8.03 6.40 -27.98
C PHE A 437 -7.31 7.41 -28.88
N GLN A 438 -7.71 8.69 -28.86
CA GLN A 438 -7.08 9.75 -29.66
C GLN A 438 -5.62 9.99 -29.28
N ARG A 439 -5.27 9.97 -27.99
CA ARG A 439 -3.89 10.07 -27.51
C ARG A 439 -3.04 8.85 -27.90
N ALA A 440 -3.64 7.66 -27.86
CA ALA A 440 -2.97 6.43 -28.29
C ALA A 440 -2.73 6.42 -29.80
N TYR A 441 -3.68 6.91 -30.59
CA TYR A 441 -3.70 6.84 -32.06
C TYR A 441 -3.89 8.23 -32.70
N PRO A 442 -2.86 9.08 -32.69
CA PRO A 442 -2.97 10.48 -33.14
C PRO A 442 -3.28 10.65 -34.64
N GLN A 443 -3.14 9.58 -35.43
CA GLN A 443 -3.45 9.56 -36.85
C GLN A 443 -4.87 9.01 -37.15
N ALA A 444 -5.70 8.80 -36.11
CA ALA A 444 -7.07 8.32 -36.25
C ALA A 444 -7.94 9.26 -37.10
N ASP A 445 -7.75 10.58 -37.01
CA ASP A 445 -8.50 11.54 -37.83
C ASP A 445 -8.20 11.36 -39.33
N ASN A 446 -6.95 11.05 -39.69
CA ASN A 446 -6.57 10.74 -41.07
C ASN A 446 -7.20 9.41 -41.54
N PHE A 447 -7.26 8.40 -40.67
CA PHE A 447 -7.99 7.16 -40.94
C PHE A 447 -9.48 7.43 -41.20
N PHE A 448 -10.12 8.26 -40.37
CA PHE A 448 -11.52 8.61 -40.54
C PHE A 448 -11.79 9.47 -41.78
N ALA A 449 -10.87 10.35 -42.16
CA ALA A 449 -10.96 11.11 -43.41
C ALA A 449 -10.95 10.17 -44.64
N ILE A 450 -10.08 9.15 -44.65
CA ILE A 450 -10.06 8.14 -45.70
C ILE A 450 -11.35 7.31 -45.67
N LYS A 451 -11.79 6.87 -44.48
CA LYS A 451 -13.07 6.15 -44.33
C LYS A 451 -14.24 6.96 -44.89
N GLN A 452 -14.31 8.26 -44.61
CA GLN A 452 -15.37 9.13 -45.14
C GLN A 452 -15.34 9.21 -46.68
N LYS A 453 -14.15 9.16 -47.30
CA LYS A 453 -13.99 9.19 -48.76
C LYS A 453 -14.44 7.89 -49.42
N VAL A 454 -14.10 6.73 -48.86
CA VAL A 454 -14.35 5.42 -49.49
C VAL A 454 -15.58 4.67 -48.98
N ASP A 455 -16.10 5.06 -47.82
CA ASP A 455 -17.27 4.52 -47.15
C ASP A 455 -18.07 5.65 -46.44
N PRO A 456 -18.63 6.61 -47.20
CA PRO A 456 -19.35 7.76 -46.63
C PRO A 456 -20.62 7.38 -45.85
N SER A 457 -21.15 6.18 -46.06
CA SER A 457 -22.30 5.64 -45.33
C SER A 457 -21.93 4.89 -44.05
N HIS A 458 -20.64 4.77 -43.73
CA HIS A 458 -20.12 3.93 -42.63
C HIS A 458 -20.66 2.49 -42.67
N LYS A 459 -20.75 1.93 -43.89
CA LYS A 459 -21.24 0.57 -44.14
C LYS A 459 -20.39 -0.45 -43.41
N PHE A 460 -19.06 -0.32 -43.46
CA PHE A 460 -18.17 -1.24 -42.73
C PHE A 460 -18.02 -0.82 -41.28
N THR A 461 -18.51 -1.63 -40.35
CA THR A 461 -18.44 -1.34 -38.90
C THR A 461 -18.39 -2.61 -38.05
N ASN A 462 -18.00 -2.45 -36.79
CA ASN A 462 -17.96 -3.45 -35.73
C ASN A 462 -18.03 -2.73 -34.37
N LYS A 463 -17.98 -3.46 -33.25
CA LYS A 463 -18.01 -2.84 -31.91
C LYS A 463 -16.91 -1.82 -31.63
N LEU A 464 -15.73 -1.97 -32.24
CA LEU A 464 -14.66 -0.99 -32.11
C LEU A 464 -15.07 0.34 -32.78
N TRP A 465 -15.64 0.26 -33.98
CA TRP A 465 -16.09 1.43 -34.74
C TRP A 465 -17.42 2.01 -34.27
N ASP A 466 -18.31 1.20 -33.68
CA ASP A 466 -19.49 1.73 -32.99
C ASP A 466 -19.10 2.58 -31.78
N LYS A 467 -17.94 2.31 -31.16
CA LYS A 467 -17.42 3.07 -30.01
C LYS A 467 -16.59 4.29 -30.42
N TYR A 468 -15.63 4.12 -31.33
CA TYR A 468 -14.64 5.16 -31.65
C TYR A 468 -14.83 5.82 -33.02
N GLY A 469 -15.71 5.28 -33.87
CA GLY A 469 -15.92 5.77 -35.23
C GLY A 469 -16.70 7.09 -35.28
N LEU A 470 -16.73 7.69 -36.48
CA LEU A 470 -17.55 8.86 -36.76
C LEU A 470 -19.04 8.52 -36.55
N PRO A 471 -19.81 9.36 -35.83
CA PRO A 471 -21.23 9.13 -35.67
C PRO A 471 -21.92 9.17 -37.03
N ALA A 472 -22.71 8.13 -37.34
CA ALA A 472 -23.63 8.20 -38.47
C ALA A 472 -24.53 9.43 -38.29
N ALA A 473 -24.78 10.20 -39.36
CA ALA A 473 -25.70 11.32 -39.34
C ALA A 473 -27.04 10.87 -38.74
N LYS A 474 -27.34 11.29 -37.50
CA LYS A 474 -28.58 10.94 -36.83
C LYS A 474 -29.71 11.81 -37.38
N SER A 475 -30.80 11.16 -37.76
CA SER A 475 -32.11 11.81 -37.86
C SER A 475 -32.49 12.37 -36.50
N ASP A 476 -32.81 13.65 -36.45
CA ASP A 476 -33.35 14.35 -35.29
C ASP A 476 -34.63 13.68 -34.77
N THR A 477 -34.49 12.84 -33.76
CA THR A 477 -35.59 12.47 -32.87
C THR A 477 -35.09 12.46 -31.43
N GLN A 478 -34.94 13.66 -30.86
CA GLN A 478 -35.04 13.82 -29.42
C GLN A 478 -36.30 14.59 -29.07
N THR A 479 -37.28 13.83 -28.60
CA THR A 479 -38.44 14.34 -27.87
C THR A 479 -37.92 14.88 -26.54
N ASN A 480 -38.01 16.20 -26.37
CA ASN A 480 -37.94 16.87 -25.08
C ASN A 480 -38.93 16.21 -24.10
N ARG A 481 -38.41 15.54 -23.07
CA ARG A 481 -39.12 15.39 -21.81
C ARG A 481 -38.30 16.14 -20.76
N LEU A 482 -38.96 17.09 -20.09
CA LEU A 482 -38.48 17.72 -18.87
C LEU A 482 -38.30 16.62 -17.81
N ALA A 483 -37.13 15.99 -17.80
CA ALA A 483 -36.76 15.04 -16.76
C ALA A 483 -36.37 15.83 -15.51
N GLU A 484 -36.93 15.45 -14.37
CA GLU A 484 -36.42 15.89 -13.07
C GLU A 484 -34.90 15.65 -13.03
N HIS A 485 -34.15 16.64 -12.54
CA HIS A 485 -32.71 16.53 -12.41
C HIS A 485 -32.37 15.38 -11.44
N SER A 486 -31.66 14.36 -11.94
CA SER A 486 -31.18 13.21 -11.16
C SER A 486 -29.66 13.26 -11.06
N ARG A 487 -29.14 13.30 -9.83
CA ARG A 487 -27.69 13.31 -9.55
C ARG A 487 -27.04 12.00 -9.99
N PHE A 488 -27.67 10.86 -9.70
CA PHE A 488 -27.18 9.54 -10.13
C PHE A 488 -26.97 9.50 -11.65
N LYS A 489 -27.97 9.92 -12.43
CA LYS A 489 -27.87 9.94 -13.90
C LYS A 489 -26.85 10.94 -14.41
N THR A 490 -26.80 12.14 -13.81
CA THR A 490 -25.90 13.21 -14.25
C THR A 490 -24.44 12.82 -14.04
N VAL A 491 -24.10 12.37 -12.83
CA VAL A 491 -22.73 11.99 -12.47
C VAL A 491 -22.31 10.71 -13.22
N LEU A 492 -23.16 9.67 -13.24
CA LEU A 492 -22.83 8.40 -13.90
C LEU A 492 -22.92 8.46 -15.43
N ALA A 493 -23.28 9.59 -16.04
CA ALA A 493 -23.12 9.76 -17.48
C ALA A 493 -21.63 9.87 -17.90
N SER A 494 -20.76 10.27 -16.98
CA SER A 494 -19.31 10.38 -17.21
C SER A 494 -18.60 9.08 -16.83
N THR A 495 -17.82 8.51 -17.77
CA THR A 495 -16.95 7.36 -17.47
C THR A 495 -15.91 7.68 -16.40
N GLN A 496 -15.40 8.92 -16.35
CA GLN A 496 -14.46 9.32 -15.32
C GLN A 496 -15.10 9.30 -13.93
N HIS A 497 -16.34 9.77 -13.80
CA HIS A 497 -17.06 9.72 -12.52
C HIS A 497 -17.48 8.29 -12.14
N GLN A 498 -17.78 7.44 -13.11
CA GLN A 498 -17.98 6.01 -12.87
C GLN A 498 -16.72 5.37 -12.27
N ASP A 499 -15.55 5.63 -12.87
CA ASP A 499 -14.26 5.13 -12.37
C ASP A 499 -13.97 5.66 -10.96
N ASN A 500 -14.19 6.97 -10.75
CA ASN A 500 -14.02 7.59 -9.43
C ASN A 500 -15.01 7.02 -8.39
N LEU A 501 -16.27 6.76 -8.74
CA LEU A 501 -17.21 6.15 -7.80
C LEU A 501 -16.76 4.74 -7.42
N PHE A 502 -16.33 3.93 -8.38
CA PHE A 502 -15.82 2.60 -8.08
C PHE A 502 -14.56 2.66 -7.19
N LEU A 503 -13.62 3.55 -7.48
CA LEU A 503 -12.42 3.74 -6.67
C LEU A 503 -12.77 4.21 -5.25
N PHE A 504 -13.78 5.08 -5.08
CA PHE A 504 -14.31 5.43 -3.76
C PHE A 504 -14.86 4.18 -3.05
N LEU A 505 -15.67 3.37 -3.75
CA LEU A 505 -16.25 2.15 -3.21
C LEU A 505 -15.19 1.11 -2.81
N GLN A 506 -14.06 1.06 -3.53
CA GLN A 506 -12.94 0.14 -3.29
C GLN A 506 -12.01 0.64 -2.18
N ASN A 507 -11.62 1.91 -2.23
CA ASN A 507 -10.53 2.43 -1.43
C ASN A 507 -11.00 3.02 -0.11
N VAL A 508 -12.19 3.62 -0.10
CA VAL A 508 -12.74 4.33 1.05
C VAL A 508 -13.86 3.53 1.71
N TYR A 509 -14.86 3.11 0.94
CA TYR A 509 -16.07 2.49 1.49
C TYR A 509 -15.85 1.04 1.93
N GLY A 510 -15.54 0.14 0.98
CA GLY A 510 -15.13 -1.25 1.24
C GLY A 510 -16.11 -2.15 1.99
N LEU A 511 -17.35 -1.72 2.26
CA LEU A 511 -18.31 -2.48 3.07
C LEU A 511 -18.96 -3.65 2.34
N TYR A 512 -19.07 -3.57 1.01
CA TYR A 512 -19.64 -4.62 0.15
C TYR A 512 -18.64 -5.04 -0.93
N PRO A 513 -18.84 -6.21 -1.59
CA PRO A 513 -18.11 -6.53 -2.80
C PRO A 513 -18.22 -5.38 -3.82
N THR A 514 -17.09 -4.72 -4.09
CA THR A 514 -17.10 -3.43 -4.80
C THR A 514 -17.71 -3.53 -6.19
N ALA A 515 -17.33 -4.57 -6.96
CA ALA A 515 -17.84 -4.78 -8.31
C ALA A 515 -19.36 -5.00 -8.33
N ASP A 516 -19.87 -5.86 -7.45
CA ASP A 516 -21.31 -6.18 -7.38
C ASP A 516 -22.14 -4.98 -6.91
N PHE A 517 -21.65 -4.25 -5.90
CA PHE A 517 -22.35 -3.06 -5.40
C PHE A 517 -22.36 -1.93 -6.44
N PHE A 518 -21.24 -1.70 -7.11
CA PHE A 518 -21.17 -0.72 -8.19
C PHE A 518 -22.10 -1.10 -9.36
N GLN A 519 -22.12 -2.38 -9.73
CA GLN A 519 -23.01 -2.89 -10.78
C GLN A 519 -24.48 -2.70 -10.41
N LEU A 520 -24.86 -2.95 -9.15
CA LEU A 520 -26.21 -2.68 -8.65
C LEU A 520 -26.57 -1.18 -8.81
N ILE A 521 -25.67 -0.27 -8.46
CA ILE A 521 -25.89 1.18 -8.63
C ILE A 521 -26.14 1.52 -10.11
N LEU A 522 -25.34 0.99 -11.03
CA LEU A 522 -25.53 1.20 -12.48
C LEU A 522 -26.88 0.68 -12.96
N GLU A 523 -27.27 -0.53 -12.54
CA GLU A 523 -28.54 -1.15 -12.93
C GLU A 523 -29.75 -0.36 -12.44
N GLN A 524 -29.76 0.06 -11.17
CA GLN A 524 -30.85 0.84 -10.60
C GLN A 524 -30.92 2.24 -11.23
N THR A 525 -29.76 2.85 -11.52
CA THR A 525 -29.68 4.13 -12.25
C THR A 525 -30.24 4.02 -13.67
N ALA A 526 -30.04 2.89 -14.35
CA ALA A 526 -30.59 2.65 -15.67
C ALA A 526 -32.11 2.42 -15.65
N GLN A 527 -32.63 1.70 -14.64
CA GLN A 527 -34.04 1.31 -14.54
C GLN A 527 -34.99 2.43 -14.04
N HIS A 528 -34.48 3.37 -13.26
CA HIS A 528 -35.29 4.41 -12.62
C HIS A 528 -34.96 5.82 -13.11
N HIS A 529 -35.87 6.78 -12.91
CA HIS A 529 -35.74 8.15 -13.44
C HIS A 529 -35.41 9.22 -12.38
N SER A 530 -35.77 9.01 -11.11
CA SER A 530 -35.52 9.95 -10.02
C SER A 530 -34.55 9.37 -8.98
N ASP A 531 -33.81 10.23 -8.29
CA ASP A 531 -32.82 9.78 -7.30
C ASP A 531 -33.46 8.96 -6.16
N LYS A 532 -34.67 9.34 -5.72
CA LYS A 532 -35.43 8.57 -4.72
C LYS A 532 -35.68 7.13 -5.15
N ALA A 533 -36.15 6.94 -6.39
CA ALA A 533 -36.44 5.61 -6.90
C ALA A 533 -35.17 4.78 -7.10
N ILE A 534 -34.08 5.41 -7.57
CA ILE A 534 -32.77 4.77 -7.72
C ILE A 534 -32.24 4.31 -6.35
N TYR A 535 -32.22 5.20 -5.35
CA TYR A 535 -31.76 4.92 -3.99
C TYR A 535 -32.54 3.77 -3.34
N GLN A 536 -33.88 3.81 -3.40
CA GLN A 536 -34.73 2.75 -2.86
C GLN A 536 -34.51 1.41 -3.59
N GLY A 537 -34.27 1.46 -4.90
CA GLY A 537 -33.89 0.30 -5.71
C GLY A 537 -32.58 -0.33 -5.24
N ILE A 538 -31.57 0.50 -4.95
CA ILE A 538 -30.26 0.06 -4.43
C ILE A 538 -30.44 -0.65 -3.08
N GLN A 539 -31.16 -0.04 -2.12
CA GLN A 539 -31.40 -0.65 -0.82
C GLN A 539 -32.12 -1.99 -0.92
N LYS A 540 -33.13 -2.09 -1.78
CA LYS A 540 -33.86 -3.33 -2.01
C LYS A 540 -33.00 -4.43 -2.66
N GLY A 541 -32.05 -4.04 -3.51
CA GLY A 541 -31.14 -4.97 -4.19
C GLY A 541 -29.94 -5.42 -3.35
N LEU A 542 -29.57 -4.65 -2.32
CA LEU A 542 -28.36 -4.86 -1.52
C LEU A 542 -28.23 -6.26 -0.90
N PRO A 543 -29.31 -6.92 -0.39
CA PRO A 543 -29.22 -8.30 0.11
C PRO A 543 -28.76 -9.33 -0.93
N ASN A 544 -28.97 -9.07 -2.23
CA ASN A 544 -28.59 -10.00 -3.30
C ASN A 544 -27.10 -9.95 -3.64
N VAL A 545 -26.42 -8.85 -3.30
CA VAL A 545 -24.97 -8.65 -3.54
C VAL A 545 -24.15 -8.74 -2.24
N THR A 546 -24.79 -9.04 -1.11
CA THR A 546 -24.14 -9.15 0.20
C THR A 546 -23.89 -10.62 0.55
N PRO A 547 -22.63 -11.07 0.65
CA PRO A 547 -22.32 -12.46 1.04
C PRO A 547 -22.77 -12.79 2.47
N THR A 548 -23.01 -14.06 2.77
CA THR A 548 -23.39 -14.48 4.14
C THR A 548 -22.31 -14.21 5.19
N THR A 549 -21.04 -14.15 4.79
CA THR A 549 -19.88 -13.83 5.63
C THR A 549 -19.38 -12.39 5.44
N TRP A 550 -20.25 -11.47 4.98
CA TRP A 550 -19.86 -10.11 4.59
C TRP A 550 -19.09 -9.34 5.69
N SER A 551 -19.51 -9.47 6.94
CA SER A 551 -18.93 -8.73 8.05
C SER A 551 -17.47 -9.11 8.29
N LEU A 552 -17.12 -10.39 8.12
CA LEU A 552 -15.76 -10.90 8.24
C LEU A 552 -14.90 -10.57 7.01
N SER A 553 -15.49 -10.63 5.82
CA SER A 553 -14.75 -10.55 4.56
C SER A 553 -14.57 -9.10 4.05
N TYR A 554 -15.45 -8.18 4.44
CA TYR A 554 -15.49 -6.81 3.92
C TYR A 554 -15.54 -5.76 5.04
N ALA A 555 -16.57 -5.77 5.90
CA ALA A 555 -16.79 -4.71 6.88
C ALA A 555 -15.63 -4.54 7.87
N LEU A 556 -15.16 -5.64 8.48
CA LEU A 556 -14.05 -5.61 9.43
C LEU A 556 -12.72 -5.18 8.77
N PRO A 557 -12.31 -5.74 7.61
CA PRO A 557 -11.15 -5.24 6.88
C PRO A 557 -11.24 -3.76 6.49
N ALA A 558 -12.39 -3.30 5.97
CA ALA A 558 -12.59 -1.90 5.57
C ALA A 558 -12.45 -0.95 6.76
N LEU A 559 -13.06 -1.30 7.89
CA LEU A 559 -12.92 -0.57 9.15
C LEU A 559 -11.48 -0.56 9.65
N ALA A 560 -10.78 -1.70 9.63
CA ALA A 560 -9.38 -1.79 10.04
C ALA A 560 -8.48 -0.90 9.15
N LYS A 561 -8.71 -0.91 7.84
CA LYS A 561 -8.02 -0.06 6.86
C LYS A 561 -8.26 1.43 7.16
N GLN A 562 -9.52 1.85 7.32
CA GLN A 562 -9.85 3.26 7.62
C GLN A 562 -9.21 3.73 8.93
N LYS A 563 -9.24 2.90 9.98
CA LYS A 563 -8.57 3.20 11.25
C LYS A 563 -7.06 3.37 11.08
N ALA A 564 -6.41 2.45 10.37
CA ALA A 564 -4.97 2.53 10.13
C ALA A 564 -4.58 3.79 9.35
N VAL A 565 -5.31 4.12 8.28
CA VAL A 565 -5.07 5.32 7.47
C VAL A 565 -5.21 6.59 8.31
N LEU A 566 -6.34 6.76 9.00
CA LEU A 566 -6.57 7.97 9.79
C LEU A 566 -5.63 8.08 10.99
N SER A 567 -5.26 6.95 11.60
CA SER A 567 -4.27 6.90 12.68
C SER A 567 -2.90 7.38 12.19
N GLU A 568 -2.43 6.88 11.04
CA GLU A 568 -1.13 7.27 10.49
C GLU A 568 -1.14 8.72 9.97
N GLN A 569 -2.20 9.19 9.31
CA GLN A 569 -2.31 10.59 8.89
C GLN A 569 -2.39 11.55 10.09
N THR A 570 -3.10 11.17 11.16
CA THR A 570 -3.14 11.94 12.40
C THR A 570 -1.75 12.03 13.03
N LYS A 571 -1.00 10.93 13.04
CA LYS A 571 0.40 10.92 13.47
C LYS A 571 1.27 11.84 12.63
N GLN A 572 1.16 11.78 11.30
CA GLN A 572 1.90 12.66 10.39
C GLN A 572 1.61 14.14 10.64
N LEU A 573 0.37 14.52 10.93
CA LEU A 573 0.00 15.90 11.27
C LEU A 573 0.52 16.32 12.64
N LEU A 574 0.30 15.51 13.68
CA LEU A 574 0.63 15.86 15.06
C LEU A 574 2.15 15.83 15.36
N GLY A 575 2.93 15.05 14.60
CA GLY A 575 4.36 14.86 14.81
C GLY A 575 4.66 13.91 15.98
N GLU A 576 5.88 13.98 16.54
CA GLU A 576 6.37 13.12 17.63
C GLU A 576 5.81 13.48 19.02
N GLN A 577 4.78 14.31 19.10
CA GLN A 577 4.16 14.66 20.38
C GLN A 577 3.69 13.39 21.09
N HIS A 578 4.20 13.05 22.29
CA HIS A 578 3.91 11.74 22.87
C HIS A 578 2.70 11.71 23.80
N THR A 579 2.19 12.85 24.29
CA THR A 579 1.07 12.91 25.23
C THR A 579 0.01 13.92 24.80
N ILE A 580 -1.26 13.55 24.96
CA ILE A 580 -2.45 14.37 24.71
C ILE A 580 -3.28 14.38 25.99
N ASN A 581 -3.36 15.53 26.68
CA ASN A 581 -4.13 15.72 27.91
C ASN A 581 -5.52 16.26 27.62
N GLY A 582 -6.52 15.40 27.68
CA GLY A 582 -7.87 15.80 27.31
C GLY A 582 -8.07 15.69 25.80
N TYR A 583 -8.98 14.82 25.39
CA TYR A 583 -9.29 14.54 23.99
C TYR A 583 -10.80 14.50 23.77
N LEU A 584 -11.25 15.13 22.70
CA LEU A 584 -12.62 15.04 22.23
C LEU A 584 -12.64 14.51 20.79
N GLU A 585 -13.33 13.39 20.60
CA GLU A 585 -13.64 12.84 19.27
C GLU A 585 -15.08 13.21 18.89
N ILE A 586 -15.26 13.87 17.75
CA ILE A 586 -16.57 14.27 17.23
C ILE A 586 -16.91 13.43 15.99
N GLY A 587 -18.13 12.89 15.96
CA GLY A 587 -18.69 12.12 14.84
C GLY A 587 -18.45 10.61 14.92
N SER A 588 -18.11 10.09 16.11
CA SER A 588 -17.87 8.66 16.31
C SER A 588 -18.01 8.25 17.78
N THR A 589 -18.32 6.98 18.04
CA THR A 589 -18.40 6.39 19.39
C THR A 589 -17.06 5.84 19.91
N GLY A 590 -15.95 6.47 19.48
CA GLY A 590 -14.58 6.15 19.89
C GLY A 590 -13.85 5.22 18.93
N ARG A 591 -14.23 5.23 17.65
CA ARG A 591 -13.66 4.43 16.56
C ARG A 591 -12.15 4.61 16.42
N TYR A 592 -11.63 5.82 16.63
CA TYR A 592 -10.23 6.16 16.36
C TYR A 592 -9.35 6.28 17.61
N VAL A 593 -9.96 6.27 18.81
CA VAL A 593 -9.27 6.35 20.10
C VAL A 593 -8.14 5.31 20.22
N ALA A 594 -8.38 4.07 19.77
CA ALA A 594 -7.36 3.02 19.85
C ALA A 594 -6.15 3.28 18.94
N GLY A 595 -6.36 3.82 17.74
CA GLY A 595 -5.28 4.23 16.82
C GLY A 595 -4.50 5.41 17.37
N ILE A 596 -5.19 6.41 17.92
CA ILE A 596 -4.53 7.54 18.60
C ILE A 596 -3.71 7.02 19.78
N LYS A 597 -4.26 6.13 20.62
CA LYS A 597 -3.52 5.49 21.72
C LYS A 597 -2.32 4.65 21.28
N HIS A 598 -2.33 4.15 20.04
CA HIS A 598 -1.21 3.40 19.48
C HIS A 598 0.00 4.30 19.22
N HIS A 599 -0.22 5.58 18.91
CA HIS A 599 0.85 6.55 18.63
C HIS A 599 1.07 7.58 19.76
N PHE A 600 0.08 7.82 20.62
CA PHE A 600 0.03 8.90 21.61
C PHE A 600 -0.47 8.40 22.98
N LYS A 601 0.15 8.86 24.08
CA LYS A 601 -0.37 8.69 25.45
C LYS A 601 -1.56 9.63 25.66
N LEU A 602 -2.76 9.05 25.69
CA LEU A 602 -4.01 9.80 25.83
C LEU A 602 -4.46 9.88 27.30
N ASN A 603 -4.24 11.03 27.94
CA ASN A 603 -4.65 11.27 29.33
C ASN A 603 -6.12 11.76 29.39
N LYS A 604 -6.82 11.38 30.46
CA LYS A 604 -8.22 11.79 30.69
C LYS A 604 -8.31 13.31 30.92
N PRO A 605 -9.45 13.95 30.62
CA PRO A 605 -10.72 13.35 30.19
C PRO A 605 -10.77 12.98 28.70
N ILE A 606 -11.40 11.85 28.37
CA ILE A 606 -11.73 11.50 26.98
C ILE A 606 -13.22 11.74 26.80
N PHE A 607 -13.60 12.54 25.82
CA PHE A 607 -14.99 12.82 25.44
C PHE A 607 -15.27 12.25 24.06
N LEU A 608 -16.48 11.71 23.88
CA LEU A 608 -16.98 11.21 22.60
C LEU A 608 -18.30 11.92 22.32
N MET A 609 -18.40 12.59 21.18
CA MET A 609 -19.58 13.36 20.79
C MET A 609 -20.17 12.80 19.49
N ASN A 610 -21.40 12.30 19.55
CA ASN A 610 -22.10 11.67 18.42
C ASN A 610 -23.63 11.71 18.64
N ASP A 611 -24.43 11.48 17.59
CA ASP A 611 -25.90 11.39 17.68
C ASP A 611 -26.38 10.13 18.42
N GLU A 612 -25.65 9.02 18.26
CA GLU A 612 -26.04 7.72 18.82
C GLU A 612 -25.15 7.35 20.02
N TYR A 613 -25.79 6.98 21.14
CA TYR A 613 -25.10 6.55 22.36
C TYR A 613 -24.43 5.18 22.17
N PRO A 614 -23.16 4.98 22.59
CA PRO A 614 -22.46 3.72 22.40
C PRO A 614 -23.19 2.54 23.06
N SER A 615 -23.44 1.48 22.30
CA SER A 615 -24.04 0.23 22.73
C SER A 615 -22.97 -0.88 22.93
N TYR A 616 -23.43 -2.08 23.30
CA TYR A 616 -22.62 -3.30 23.36
C TYR A 616 -22.93 -4.25 22.20
N SER A 617 -23.47 -3.72 21.10
CA SER A 617 -23.67 -4.52 19.90
C SER A 617 -22.32 -5.04 19.38
N PRO A 618 -22.26 -6.27 18.82
CA PRO A 618 -21.02 -6.81 18.26
C PRO A 618 -20.38 -5.89 17.20
N ASN A 619 -21.20 -5.21 16.40
CA ASN A 619 -20.74 -4.27 15.38
C ASN A 619 -20.06 -3.05 16.00
N GLU A 620 -20.64 -2.42 17.01
CA GLU A 620 -20.02 -1.27 17.67
C GLU A 620 -18.81 -1.64 18.52
N ILE A 621 -18.76 -2.85 19.08
CA ILE A 621 -17.57 -3.37 19.77
C ILE A 621 -16.41 -3.49 18.78
N ALA A 622 -16.66 -4.03 17.59
CA ALA A 622 -15.68 -4.10 16.52
C ALA A 622 -15.29 -2.70 16.02
N GLU A 623 -16.26 -1.81 15.86
CA GLU A 623 -16.06 -0.40 15.47
C GLU A 623 -15.18 0.36 16.45
N ARG A 624 -15.38 0.20 17.76
CA ARG A 624 -14.52 0.80 18.79
C ARG A 624 -13.20 0.05 18.99
N GLY A 625 -13.12 -1.21 18.55
CA GLY A 625 -11.94 -2.07 18.71
C GLY A 625 -11.71 -2.58 20.14
N GLN A 626 -12.69 -2.44 21.04
CA GLN A 626 -12.59 -2.92 22.42
C GLN A 626 -13.96 -3.16 23.08
N LEU A 627 -14.00 -4.13 24.00
CA LEU A 627 -15.23 -4.55 24.70
C LEU A 627 -15.83 -3.45 25.60
N ARG A 628 -14.99 -2.70 26.32
CA ARG A 628 -15.47 -1.65 27.24
C ARG A 628 -15.75 -0.33 26.50
N LYS A 629 -16.76 0.42 26.92
CA LYS A 629 -17.00 1.80 26.48
C LYS A 629 -15.87 2.71 27.00
N ILE A 630 -15.50 3.75 26.25
CA ILE A 630 -14.41 4.68 26.58
C ILE A 630 -14.97 6.08 26.77
N GLY A 631 -14.40 6.82 27.72
CA GLY A 631 -14.66 8.25 27.85
C GLY A 631 -16.06 8.59 28.32
N LYS A 632 -16.37 9.89 28.33
CA LYS A 632 -17.68 10.45 28.63
C LYS A 632 -18.38 10.77 27.32
N PHE A 633 -19.54 10.16 27.12
CA PHE A 633 -20.37 10.42 25.95
C PHE A 633 -21.13 11.75 26.10
N LEU A 634 -21.20 12.51 25.03
CA LEU A 634 -21.99 13.72 24.88
C LEU A 634 -22.85 13.59 23.62
N ASP A 635 -24.12 13.98 23.72
CA ASP A 635 -24.98 14.11 22.56
C ASP A 635 -24.49 15.30 21.73
N ILE A 636 -24.31 15.11 20.42
CA ILE A 636 -23.89 16.20 19.51
C ILE A 636 -24.98 17.27 19.36
N ASN A 637 -26.23 16.96 19.75
CA ASN A 637 -27.35 17.88 19.91
C ASN A 637 -27.52 18.82 18.70
N GLN A 638 -27.60 18.24 17.51
CA GLN A 638 -27.70 18.98 16.24
C GLN A 638 -26.63 20.07 16.07
N TYR A 639 -25.40 19.83 16.55
CA TYR A 639 -24.27 20.74 16.50
C TYR A 639 -24.47 22.07 17.25
N ASP A 640 -25.31 22.10 18.29
CA ASP A 640 -25.36 23.26 19.18
C ASP A 640 -24.03 23.45 19.95
N PRO A 641 -23.68 24.68 20.39
CA PRO A 641 -22.43 24.95 21.10
C PRO A 641 -22.21 24.04 22.32
N ILE A 642 -21.00 23.51 22.48
CA ILE A 642 -20.63 22.63 23.60
C ILE A 642 -20.88 23.35 24.93
N PRO A 643 -21.75 22.84 25.82
CA PRO A 643 -22.08 23.51 27.07
C PRO A 643 -20.90 23.54 28.06
N ARG A 644 -20.72 24.68 28.76
CA ARG A 644 -19.64 24.88 29.76
C ARG A 644 -19.69 23.90 30.94
N ASN A 645 -20.89 23.41 31.28
CA ASN A 645 -21.08 22.41 32.34
C ASN A 645 -20.75 20.97 31.88
N GLN A 646 -20.60 20.73 30.57
CA GLN A 646 -20.25 19.42 30.02
C GLN A 646 -18.74 19.28 29.78
N ILE A 647 -18.13 20.29 29.15
CA ILE A 647 -16.69 20.43 28.94
C ILE A 647 -16.24 21.84 29.36
N ALA A 648 -15.30 21.90 30.30
CA ALA A 648 -14.74 23.16 30.80
C ALA A 648 -13.92 23.89 29.73
N ASP A 649 -13.81 25.21 29.86
CA ASP A 649 -12.93 26.03 29.03
C ASP A 649 -11.48 25.54 29.18
N GLU A 650 -10.73 25.55 28.08
CA GLU A 650 -9.28 25.26 28.05
C GLU A 650 -8.90 23.94 28.77
N SER A 651 -9.69 22.90 28.53
CA SER A 651 -9.55 21.60 29.21
C SER A 651 -9.04 20.47 28.31
N LEU A 652 -8.90 20.72 26.99
CA LEU A 652 -8.50 19.73 26.00
C LEU A 652 -7.25 20.14 25.22
N ASP A 653 -6.40 19.16 24.90
CA ASP A 653 -5.22 19.34 24.04
C ASP A 653 -5.53 19.04 22.56
N LEU A 654 -6.47 18.13 22.30
CA LEU A 654 -6.84 17.71 20.95
C LEU A 654 -8.36 17.57 20.79
N VAL A 655 -8.87 18.13 19.70
CA VAL A 655 -10.20 17.86 19.17
C VAL A 655 -10.07 17.30 17.76
N THR A 656 -10.77 16.20 17.44
CA THR A 656 -10.83 15.64 16.09
C THR A 656 -12.27 15.64 15.57
N ILE A 657 -12.43 16.03 14.31
CA ILE A 657 -13.69 16.01 13.58
C ILE A 657 -13.47 15.21 12.30
N TYR A 658 -13.75 13.91 12.33
CA TYR A 658 -13.51 13.01 11.19
C TYR A 658 -14.73 12.80 10.29
N ILE A 659 -15.91 13.20 10.74
CA ILE A 659 -17.17 13.12 9.98
C ILE A 659 -17.30 14.26 8.96
N GLY A 660 -16.58 15.37 9.13
CA GLY A 660 -16.67 16.56 8.27
C GLY A 660 -17.58 17.64 8.81
N LEU A 661 -17.20 18.90 8.56
CA LEU A 661 -17.99 20.08 8.93
C LEU A 661 -19.11 20.34 7.92
N HIS A 662 -19.05 19.79 6.72
CA HIS A 662 -20.10 19.90 5.71
C HIS A 662 -21.48 19.35 6.15
N HIS A 663 -21.53 18.46 7.15
CA HIS A 663 -22.78 17.98 7.75
C HIS A 663 -23.42 18.99 8.74
N ILE A 664 -22.76 20.10 9.04
CA ILE A 664 -23.27 21.12 9.98
C ILE A 664 -24.07 22.19 9.21
N PRO A 665 -25.32 22.50 9.61
CA PRO A 665 -26.05 23.64 9.06
C PRO A 665 -25.24 24.94 9.21
N ARG A 666 -25.17 25.75 8.15
CA ARG A 666 -24.25 26.91 8.07
C ARG A 666 -24.43 27.88 9.23
N GLU A 667 -25.67 28.09 9.67
CA GLU A 667 -26.06 28.97 10.77
C GLU A 667 -25.58 28.50 12.16
N LYS A 668 -25.27 27.20 12.30
CA LYS A 668 -24.76 26.61 13.55
C LYS A 668 -23.24 26.48 13.59
N LEU A 669 -22.59 26.56 12.43
CA LEU A 669 -21.15 26.31 12.30
C LEU A 669 -20.28 27.25 13.13
N ASP A 670 -20.51 28.57 13.07
CA ASP A 670 -19.65 29.54 13.77
C ASP A 670 -19.79 29.42 15.31
N PRO A 671 -21.02 29.37 15.88
CA PRO A 671 -21.20 29.11 17.31
C PRO A 671 -20.60 27.77 17.79
N PHE A 672 -20.70 26.72 16.96
CA PHE A 672 -20.12 25.42 17.26
C PHE A 672 -18.59 25.48 17.29
N LEU A 673 -17.95 26.03 16.26
CA LEU A 673 -16.50 26.20 16.19
C LEU A 673 -15.97 27.11 17.30
N ALA A 674 -16.69 28.18 17.66
CA ALA A 674 -16.34 29.02 18.80
C ALA A 674 -16.33 28.22 20.12
N SER A 675 -17.25 27.26 20.28
CA SER A 675 -17.27 26.37 21.44
C SER A 675 -16.12 25.35 21.43
N VAL A 676 -15.69 24.88 20.25
CA VAL A 676 -14.49 24.04 20.07
C VAL A 676 -13.22 24.81 20.43
N TRP A 677 -13.10 26.06 19.96
CA TRP A 677 -12.01 26.96 20.32
C TRP A 677 -11.94 27.23 21.83
N ARG A 678 -13.10 27.40 22.48
CA ARG A 678 -13.22 27.61 23.92
C ARG A 678 -12.67 26.43 24.73
N VAL A 679 -12.99 25.19 24.35
CA VAL A 679 -12.59 23.99 25.13
C VAL A 679 -11.12 23.62 24.95
N LEU A 680 -10.48 24.06 23.87
CA LEU A 680 -9.06 23.82 23.62
C LEU A 680 -8.18 24.74 24.47
N ARG A 681 -7.08 24.21 25.00
CA ARG A 681 -6.02 25.00 25.65
C ARG A 681 -5.35 25.95 24.65
N PRO A 682 -4.65 26.99 25.10
CA PRO A 682 -3.66 27.68 24.27
C PRO A 682 -2.71 26.65 23.65
N HIS A 683 -2.41 26.79 22.34
CA HIS A 683 -1.68 25.80 21.53
C HIS A 683 -2.37 24.45 21.30
N GLY A 684 -3.58 24.27 21.82
CA GLY A 684 -4.43 23.11 21.56
C GLY A 684 -4.71 22.94 20.08
N LYS A 685 -4.81 21.67 19.65
CA LYS A 685 -4.88 21.27 18.25
C LYS A 685 -6.30 20.84 17.87
N LEU A 686 -6.73 21.24 16.68
CA LEU A 686 -7.97 20.79 16.05
C LEU A 686 -7.60 20.11 14.72
N ILE A 687 -8.06 18.87 14.54
CA ILE A 687 -7.95 18.16 13.25
C ILE A 687 -9.34 18.05 12.65
N ILE A 688 -9.47 18.51 11.41
CA ILE A 688 -10.70 18.39 10.62
C ILE A 688 -10.42 17.55 9.38
N ARG A 689 -11.31 16.61 9.08
CA ARG A 689 -11.36 15.88 7.81
C ARG A 689 -12.56 16.38 7.02
N ASP A 690 -12.35 16.89 5.81
CA ASP A 690 -13.46 17.33 4.96
C ASP A 690 -13.14 17.16 3.46
N HIS A 691 -14.15 17.19 2.60
CA HIS A 691 -13.98 17.12 1.16
C HIS A 691 -13.44 18.46 0.61
N ASP A 692 -12.40 18.42 -0.22
CA ASP A 692 -11.92 19.60 -0.94
C ASP A 692 -12.73 19.83 -2.22
N VAL A 693 -13.85 20.57 -2.10
CA VAL A 693 -14.79 20.80 -3.19
C VAL A 693 -14.60 22.17 -3.83
N ASP A 694 -14.02 22.19 -5.03
CA ASP A 694 -13.62 23.39 -5.77
C ASP A 694 -14.48 23.70 -7.00
N SER A 695 -15.44 22.83 -7.35
CA SER A 695 -16.27 22.95 -8.55
C SER A 695 -17.67 22.34 -8.37
N ASN A 696 -18.64 22.83 -9.14
CA ASN A 696 -20.01 22.31 -9.11
C ASN A 696 -20.11 20.85 -9.59
N ASP A 697 -19.29 20.46 -10.56
CA ASP A 697 -19.25 19.07 -11.06
C ASP A 697 -18.78 18.11 -9.96
N PHE A 698 -17.73 18.51 -9.23
CA PHE A 698 -17.24 17.74 -8.10
C PHE A 698 -18.20 17.76 -6.90
N HIS A 699 -18.94 18.86 -6.70
CA HIS A 699 -20.02 18.93 -5.71
C HIS A 699 -21.10 17.87 -5.97
N GLU A 700 -21.53 17.69 -7.23
CA GLU A 700 -22.48 16.64 -7.60
C GLU A 700 -21.89 15.24 -7.38
N PHE A 701 -20.62 15.03 -7.72
CA PHE A 701 -19.93 13.76 -7.48
C PHE A 701 -19.84 13.40 -6.00
N VAL A 702 -19.42 14.33 -5.14
CA VAL A 702 -19.35 14.12 -3.69
C VAL A 702 -20.76 13.92 -3.11
N SER A 703 -21.76 14.66 -3.61
CA SER A 703 -23.16 14.44 -3.23
C SER A 703 -23.66 13.01 -3.55
N LEU A 704 -23.30 12.47 -4.73
CA LEU A 704 -23.62 11.10 -5.10
C LEU A 704 -22.90 10.09 -4.20
N ILE A 705 -21.65 10.34 -3.84
CA ILE A 705 -20.89 9.48 -2.92
C ILE A 705 -21.61 9.36 -1.57
N HIS A 706 -22.15 10.46 -1.04
CA HIS A 706 -22.94 10.46 0.19
C HIS A 706 -24.21 9.61 0.04
N ASP A 707 -24.95 9.79 -1.07
CA ASP A 707 -26.12 8.96 -1.36
C ASP A 707 -25.76 7.47 -1.43
N ALA A 708 -24.66 7.11 -2.11
CA ALA A 708 -24.19 5.73 -2.19
C ALA A 708 -23.75 5.18 -0.83
N PHE A 709 -23.07 6.00 -0.02
CA PHE A 709 -22.62 5.64 1.33
C PHE A 709 -23.80 5.33 2.26
N TYR A 710 -24.80 6.21 2.33
CA TYR A 710 -25.97 5.99 3.19
C TYR A 710 -26.87 4.85 2.72
N SER A 711 -26.92 4.59 1.41
CA SER A 711 -27.72 3.47 0.88
C SER A 711 -27.31 2.12 1.47
N GLY A 712 -26.04 1.97 1.87
CA GLY A 712 -25.53 0.77 2.52
C GLY A 712 -25.49 0.80 4.06
N LEU A 713 -25.92 1.90 4.69
CA LEU A 713 -26.05 2.03 6.15
C LEU A 713 -27.51 2.00 6.62
N ASP A 714 -28.43 1.55 5.77
CA ASP A 714 -29.87 1.39 6.07
C ASP A 714 -30.56 2.68 6.53
N LYS A 715 -30.10 3.85 6.04
CA LYS A 715 -30.80 5.13 6.24
C LYS A 715 -31.84 5.35 5.15
N ASP A 716 -33.02 5.84 5.49
CA ASP A 716 -34.08 6.06 4.50
C ASP A 716 -33.82 7.32 3.63
N TRP A 717 -34.57 7.46 2.54
CA TRP A 717 -34.44 8.58 1.63
C TRP A 717 -34.79 9.94 2.28
N ASP A 718 -35.72 9.95 3.24
CA ASP A 718 -36.16 11.20 3.85
C ASP A 718 -35.06 11.78 4.75
N TYR A 719 -34.28 10.91 5.42
CA TYR A 719 -33.04 11.28 6.10
C TYR A 719 -31.99 11.84 5.12
N VAL A 720 -31.67 11.10 4.06
CA VAL A 720 -30.60 11.46 3.11
C VAL A 720 -30.93 12.75 2.33
N SER A 721 -32.20 12.94 1.94
CA SER A 721 -32.61 14.12 1.17
C SER A 721 -32.64 15.42 1.98
N GLN A 722 -32.66 15.32 3.32
CA GLN A 722 -32.64 16.46 4.25
C GLN A 722 -31.26 16.71 4.86
N GLU A 723 -30.27 15.89 4.50
CA GLU A 723 -28.91 15.99 5.01
C GLU A 723 -28.28 17.36 4.63
N PRO A 724 -27.74 18.12 5.61
CA PRO A 724 -26.95 19.30 5.31
C PRO A 724 -25.68 18.91 4.55
N ARG A 725 -25.45 19.57 3.40
CA ARG A 725 -24.28 19.35 2.53
C ARG A 725 -23.59 20.67 2.21
N PHE A 726 -22.97 21.27 3.22
CA PHE A 726 -22.19 22.49 3.06
C PHE A 726 -20.77 22.17 2.57
N PHE A 727 -20.65 21.74 1.31
CA PHE A 727 -19.35 21.48 0.70
C PHE A 727 -18.66 22.78 0.31
N CYS A 728 -17.36 22.89 0.60
CA CYS A 728 -16.53 24.03 0.21
C CYS A 728 -15.10 23.58 -0.07
N SER A 729 -14.29 24.45 -0.67
CA SER A 729 -12.88 24.15 -0.89
C SER A 729 -12.12 24.14 0.44
N ALA A 730 -11.01 23.40 0.50
CA ALA A 730 -10.13 23.37 1.66
C ALA A 730 -9.66 24.78 2.08
N GLN A 731 -9.52 25.71 1.12
CA GLN A 731 -9.14 27.09 1.41
C GLN A 731 -10.26 27.90 2.08
N GLN A 732 -11.51 27.69 1.64
CA GLN A 732 -12.67 28.30 2.28
C GLN A 732 -12.87 27.75 3.69
N LEU A 733 -12.70 26.43 3.87
CA LEU A 733 -12.72 25.77 5.17
C LEU A 733 -11.69 26.37 6.13
N VAL A 734 -10.44 26.53 5.68
CA VAL A 734 -9.38 27.18 6.46
C VAL A 734 -9.80 28.60 6.87
N SER A 735 -10.34 29.38 5.94
CA SER A 735 -10.76 30.75 6.21
C SER A 735 -11.87 30.81 7.27
N LEU A 736 -12.84 29.89 7.24
CA LEU A 736 -13.92 29.80 8.23
C LEU A 736 -13.40 29.45 9.63
N VAL A 737 -12.45 28.52 9.73
CA VAL A 737 -11.89 28.09 11.01
C VAL A 737 -10.94 29.15 11.58
N GLU A 738 -10.13 29.82 10.74
CA GLU A 738 -9.22 30.89 11.18
C GLU A 738 -9.98 32.13 11.71
N GLN A 739 -11.18 32.43 11.20
CA GLN A 739 -12.05 33.48 11.75
C GLN A 739 -12.41 33.28 13.23
N GLN A 740 -12.35 32.04 13.73
CA GLN A 740 -12.64 31.70 15.13
C GLN A 740 -11.40 31.79 16.04
N GLY A 741 -10.26 32.27 15.53
CA GLY A 741 -9.02 32.41 16.31
C GLY A 741 -8.09 31.20 16.26
N PHE A 742 -8.31 30.29 15.30
CA PHE A 742 -7.38 29.23 14.96
C PHE A 742 -6.36 29.70 13.90
N LYS A 743 -5.28 28.94 13.73
CA LYS A 743 -4.30 29.07 12.65
C LYS A 743 -4.11 27.72 11.98
N ALA A 744 -4.24 27.64 10.66
CA ALA A 744 -4.04 26.39 9.94
C ALA A 744 -2.54 26.06 9.76
N ASP A 745 -2.20 24.77 9.83
CA ASP A 745 -0.92 24.23 9.36
C ASP A 745 -0.89 24.28 7.82
N VAL A 746 0.31 24.40 7.25
CA VAL A 746 0.52 24.40 5.79
C VAL A 746 0.31 23.00 5.18
N ARG A 747 0.47 21.95 5.98
CA ARG A 747 0.34 20.55 5.56
C ARG A 747 -1.12 20.16 5.41
N ARG A 748 -1.44 19.52 4.29
CA ARG A 748 -2.74 18.92 3.99
C ARG A 748 -2.50 17.49 3.55
N LEU A 749 -3.18 16.54 4.18
CA LEU A 749 -3.06 15.12 3.83
C LEU A 749 -4.32 14.64 3.15
N VAL A 750 -4.18 13.97 2.01
CA VAL A 750 -5.29 13.29 1.32
C VAL A 750 -5.04 11.80 1.42
N GLN A 751 -6.09 11.00 1.57
CA GLN A 751 -5.95 9.55 1.51
C GLN A 751 -5.54 9.11 0.09
N ASP A 752 -4.53 8.26 -0.01
CA ASP A 752 -4.07 7.72 -1.31
C ASP A 752 -5.23 7.05 -2.07
N HIS A 753 -5.36 7.40 -3.35
CA HIS A 753 -6.41 6.92 -4.26
C HIS A 753 -7.85 7.14 -3.75
N ASP A 754 -8.09 8.17 -2.91
CA ASP A 754 -9.42 8.65 -2.56
C ASP A 754 -9.88 9.73 -3.56
N PRO A 755 -10.79 9.40 -4.51
CA PRO A 755 -11.24 10.37 -5.50
C PRO A 755 -12.19 11.43 -4.93
N SER A 756 -12.66 11.28 -3.68
CA SER A 756 -13.50 12.27 -3.00
C SER A 756 -12.70 13.40 -2.34
N LYS A 757 -11.36 13.37 -2.46
CA LYS A 757 -10.44 14.37 -1.89
C LYS A 757 -10.71 14.65 -0.39
N ASN A 758 -10.97 13.61 0.41
CA ASN A 758 -11.04 13.80 1.88
C ASN A 758 -9.69 14.29 2.39
N THR A 759 -9.66 15.54 2.80
CA THR A 759 -8.46 16.27 3.19
C THR A 759 -8.44 16.44 4.70
N LEU A 760 -7.34 15.99 5.32
CA LEU A 760 -7.03 16.17 6.72
C LEU A 760 -6.25 17.48 6.90
N ILE A 761 -6.74 18.37 7.77
CA ILE A 761 -6.13 19.69 8.05
C ILE A 761 -5.96 19.85 9.56
N LEU A 762 -4.76 20.29 9.96
CA LEU A 762 -4.42 20.63 11.34
C LEU A 762 -4.58 22.13 11.59
N PHE A 763 -5.15 22.49 12.73
CA PHE A 763 -5.32 23.87 13.21
C PHE A 763 -4.79 24.01 14.64
N HIS A 764 -4.31 25.21 14.98
CA HIS A 764 -3.74 25.57 16.28
C HIS A 764 -4.48 26.77 16.90
N LYS A 765 -4.79 26.72 18.20
CA LYS A 765 -5.32 27.89 18.94
C LYS A 765 -4.19 28.88 19.29
N GLN A 766 -4.34 30.16 18.94
CA GLN A 766 -3.34 31.21 19.18
C GLN A 766 -3.38 31.79 20.62
N PRO A 767 -2.25 32.23 21.23
CA PRO A 767 -2.19 32.82 22.58
C PRO A 767 -2.51 34.35 22.61
N SER A 768 -2.72 34.96 23.80
CA SER A 768 -3.02 36.40 24.03
C SER A 768 -1.91 37.19 24.79
N ASN A 769 -1.80 38.51 24.56
CA ASN A 769 -0.64 39.38 24.86
C ASN A 769 -0.21 39.59 26.34
N GLN A 770 -0.86 39.02 27.36
CA GLN A 770 -0.32 39.00 28.74
C GLN A 770 0.74 37.89 28.95
N GLN A 771 1.01 37.09 27.91
CA GLN A 771 1.88 35.90 27.93
C GLN A 771 3.37 36.17 27.63
N ALA A 772 3.87 37.39 27.83
CA ALA A 772 5.30 37.69 27.61
C ALA A 772 6.23 37.09 28.70
N GLU A 773 5.75 36.93 29.93
CA GLU A 773 6.45 36.14 30.97
C GLU A 773 6.25 34.63 30.78
N LEU A 774 5.08 34.22 30.28
CA LEU A 774 4.82 32.85 29.85
C LEU A 774 5.69 32.45 28.65
N ASN A 775 6.11 33.43 27.83
CA ASN A 775 6.91 33.21 26.62
C ASN A 775 8.30 32.66 26.91
N ILE A 776 8.94 33.00 28.04
CA ILE A 776 10.25 32.41 28.36
C ILE A 776 10.06 30.94 28.75
N HIS A 777 9.05 30.61 29.57
CA HIS A 777 8.72 29.22 29.90
C HIS A 777 8.28 28.43 28.66
N GLN A 778 7.44 28.99 27.78
CA GLN A 778 7.03 28.34 26.54
C GLN A 778 8.17 28.20 25.51
N GLN A 779 9.11 29.15 25.46
CA GLN A 779 10.33 29.04 24.65
C GLN A 779 11.25 27.94 25.17
N LEU A 780 11.35 27.80 26.49
CA LEU A 780 12.12 26.76 27.17
C LEU A 780 11.47 25.38 27.00
N ASP A 781 10.15 25.26 27.20
CA ASP A 781 9.37 24.03 27.03
C ASP A 781 9.34 23.53 25.58
N ALA A 782 9.48 24.44 24.60
CA ALA A 782 9.58 24.11 23.19
C ALA A 782 10.98 23.64 22.76
N LYS A 783 12.02 23.78 23.61
CA LYS A 783 13.34 23.22 23.34
C LYS A 783 13.31 21.73 23.62
N ALA A 784 13.71 20.94 22.61
CA ALA A 784 13.91 19.51 22.76
C ALA A 784 14.82 19.25 23.98
N ASN A 785 14.38 18.32 24.83
CA ASN A 785 15.11 17.82 26.01
C ASN A 785 15.28 18.84 27.17
N TYR A 786 14.50 19.93 27.22
CA TYR A 786 14.46 20.83 28.38
C TYR A 786 13.64 20.27 29.56
N GLN A 787 12.34 20.05 29.38
CA GLN A 787 11.48 19.57 30.47
C GLN A 787 11.66 18.06 30.74
N ARG A 788 11.83 17.71 32.02
CA ARG A 788 11.82 16.32 32.51
C ARG A 788 10.75 16.16 33.59
N ASP A 789 10.18 14.97 33.70
CA ASP A 789 9.15 14.67 34.71
C ASP A 789 9.76 14.73 36.12
N GLU A 790 9.30 15.67 36.96
CA GLU A 790 9.76 15.84 38.34
C GLU A 790 9.64 14.54 39.15
N GLY A 791 8.70 13.65 38.84
CA GLY A 791 8.57 12.35 39.49
C GLY A 791 9.75 11.41 39.25
N GLN A 792 10.51 11.60 38.16
CA GLN A 792 11.64 10.74 37.81
C GLN A 792 12.81 10.87 38.79
N THR A 793 13.10 12.07 39.31
CA THR A 793 14.15 12.28 40.33
C THR A 793 14.00 11.31 41.53
N TYR A 794 12.78 10.89 41.86
CA TYR A 794 12.50 9.90 42.91
C TYR A 794 12.61 8.46 42.41
N LEU A 795 12.06 8.15 41.23
CA LEU A 795 12.03 6.79 40.65
C LEU A 795 13.40 6.30 40.20
N THR A 796 14.36 7.20 39.98
CA THR A 796 15.74 6.88 39.62
C THR A 796 16.53 6.29 40.81
N LEU A 797 16.10 6.51 42.06
CA LEU A 797 16.79 5.93 43.23
C LEU A 797 16.80 4.38 43.24
N PRO A 798 15.67 3.67 43.03
CA PRO A 798 15.68 2.23 42.86
C PRO A 798 16.63 1.72 41.77
N GLU A 799 16.83 2.48 40.70
CA GLU A 799 17.78 2.13 39.63
C GLU A 799 19.22 2.28 40.11
N TRP A 800 19.53 3.38 40.80
CA TRP A 800 20.83 3.62 41.42
C TRP A 800 21.15 2.67 42.57
N PHE A 801 20.15 2.05 43.19
CA PHE A 801 20.41 0.94 44.11
C PHE A 801 21.17 -0.21 43.43
N LEU A 802 20.99 -0.40 42.11
CA LEU A 802 21.76 -1.37 41.33
C LEU A 802 23.20 -0.91 41.03
N VAL A 803 23.58 0.29 41.46
CA VAL A 803 24.97 0.78 41.48
C VAL A 803 25.51 0.76 42.91
N TYR A 804 24.75 1.27 43.88
CA TYR A 804 25.13 1.27 45.30
C TYR A 804 25.35 -0.14 45.83
N ASN A 805 24.49 -1.09 45.46
CA ASN A 805 24.60 -2.43 45.99
C ASN A 805 25.81 -3.21 45.47
N PRO A 806 26.17 -3.16 44.17
CA PRO A 806 27.46 -3.65 43.71
C PRO A 806 28.66 -2.99 44.37
N ASP A 807 28.63 -1.68 44.65
CA ASP A 807 29.69 -0.97 45.39
C ASP A 807 29.79 -1.50 46.83
N GLU A 808 28.67 -1.56 47.55
CA GLU A 808 28.57 -2.16 48.89
C GLU A 808 29.06 -3.62 48.88
N TYR A 809 28.76 -4.40 47.84
CA TYR A 809 29.23 -5.77 47.65
C TYR A 809 30.74 -5.85 47.40
N GLY A 810 31.28 -5.04 46.49
CA GLY A 810 32.72 -4.98 46.18
C GLY A 810 33.56 -4.60 47.40
N GLN A 811 33.13 -3.56 48.13
CA GLN A 811 33.76 -3.15 49.39
C GLN A 811 33.67 -4.23 50.46
N TYR A 812 32.52 -4.92 50.57
CA TYR A 812 32.35 -6.02 51.51
C TYR A 812 33.29 -7.19 51.22
N LEU A 813 33.46 -7.56 49.95
CA LEU A 813 34.33 -8.64 49.51
C LEU A 813 35.82 -8.39 49.77
N ASN A 814 36.24 -7.14 49.95
CA ASN A 814 37.63 -6.82 50.30
C ASN A 814 38.02 -7.30 51.70
N GLN A 815 37.03 -7.50 52.58
CA GLN A 815 37.25 -7.85 53.99
C GLN A 815 36.52 -9.14 54.42
N HIS A 816 35.57 -9.61 53.61
CA HIS A 816 34.70 -10.74 53.93
C HIS A 816 34.48 -11.65 52.71
N SER A 817 34.06 -12.89 52.95
CA SER A 817 33.66 -13.81 51.88
C SER A 817 32.26 -13.48 51.35
N ALA A 818 32.03 -13.73 50.06
CA ALA A 818 30.72 -13.60 49.40
C ALA A 818 29.62 -14.36 50.13
N THR A 819 29.97 -15.46 50.77
CA THR A 819 29.05 -16.31 51.52
C THR A 819 28.42 -15.60 52.74
N ASN A 820 29.06 -14.56 53.28
CA ASN A 820 28.52 -13.76 54.39
C ASN A 820 27.74 -12.52 53.94
N PHE A 821 27.65 -12.25 52.64
CA PHE A 821 26.92 -11.09 52.16
C PHE A 821 25.40 -11.23 52.40
N PRO A 822 24.70 -10.17 52.85
CA PRO A 822 23.30 -10.26 53.25
C PRO A 822 22.33 -10.18 52.06
N TYR A 823 22.39 -11.14 51.13
CA TYR A 823 21.61 -11.16 49.88
C TYR A 823 20.09 -10.93 50.08
N PHE A 824 19.47 -11.63 51.02
CA PHE A 824 18.02 -11.49 51.25
C PHE A 824 17.63 -10.15 51.90
N GLN A 825 18.50 -9.60 52.75
CA GLN A 825 18.30 -8.26 53.31
C GLN A 825 18.42 -7.20 52.20
N SER A 826 19.34 -7.41 51.26
CA SER A 826 19.54 -6.55 50.09
C SER A 826 18.32 -6.52 49.17
N ILE A 827 17.68 -7.67 48.94
CA ILE A 827 16.39 -7.76 48.23
C ILE A 827 15.32 -6.95 48.97
N GLY A 828 15.22 -7.13 50.29
CA GLY A 828 14.30 -6.38 51.13
C GLY A 828 14.54 -4.87 51.03
N GLN A 829 15.80 -4.43 51.05
CA GLN A 829 16.18 -3.03 50.93
C GLN A 829 15.75 -2.44 49.59
N PHE A 830 16.00 -3.11 48.45
CA PHE A 830 15.53 -2.64 47.15
C PHE A 830 14.03 -2.32 47.17
N TRP A 831 13.21 -3.26 47.66
CA TRP A 831 11.76 -3.08 47.73
C TRP A 831 11.33 -2.05 48.78
N GLN A 832 12.11 -1.86 49.85
CA GLN A 832 11.91 -0.75 50.79
C GLN A 832 12.19 0.60 50.13
N TYR A 833 13.28 0.75 49.37
CA TYR A 833 13.56 1.96 48.59
C TYR A 833 12.41 2.26 47.63
N TYR A 834 11.96 1.26 46.87
CA TYR A 834 10.81 1.42 45.98
C TYR A 834 9.54 1.82 46.74
N TYR A 835 9.22 1.14 47.84
CA TYR A 835 8.07 1.48 48.68
C TYR A 835 8.13 2.91 49.21
N HIS A 836 9.27 3.33 49.76
CA HIS A 836 9.45 4.67 50.33
C HIS A 836 9.45 5.76 49.26
N VAL A 837 10.00 5.50 48.07
CA VAL A 837 9.90 6.38 46.91
C VAL A 837 8.43 6.57 46.50
N ASN A 838 7.67 5.48 46.37
CA ASN A 838 6.23 5.56 46.07
C ASN A 838 5.45 6.36 47.13
N GLN A 839 5.77 6.16 48.42
CA GLN A 839 5.16 6.93 49.50
C GLN A 839 5.55 8.41 49.47
N THR A 840 6.81 8.71 49.13
CA THR A 840 7.31 10.08 48.99
C THR A 840 6.62 10.80 47.83
N MET A 841 6.39 10.07 46.73
CA MET A 841 5.71 10.59 45.55
C MET A 841 4.20 10.80 45.78
N GLY A 842 3.52 9.92 46.51
CA GLY A 842 2.12 10.08 46.94
C GLY A 842 1.15 10.53 45.83
N GLU A 843 0.04 11.20 46.17
CA GLU A 843 -0.87 11.82 45.18
C GLU A 843 -0.25 13.05 44.47
N ARG A 844 1.01 13.40 44.75
CA ARG A 844 1.66 14.63 44.25
C ARG A 844 2.13 14.51 42.79
N TYR A 845 2.46 13.30 42.34
CA TYR A 845 2.95 13.05 40.99
C TYR A 845 2.08 12.00 40.29
N ASP A 846 1.86 12.17 39.00
CA ASP A 846 1.13 11.19 38.19
C ASP A 846 1.88 9.85 38.15
N PHE A 847 1.13 8.74 38.20
CA PHE A 847 1.72 7.41 38.15
C PHE A 847 2.43 7.18 36.81
N ASN A 848 3.77 7.18 36.85
CA ASN A 848 4.60 6.92 35.68
C ASN A 848 4.71 5.42 35.41
N GLY A 849 3.64 4.83 34.84
CA GLY A 849 3.54 3.39 34.64
C GLY A 849 4.68 2.76 33.83
N GLY A 850 5.36 3.54 32.97
CA GLY A 850 6.54 3.12 32.24
C GLY A 850 7.75 2.92 33.17
N TYR A 851 8.10 3.93 33.96
CA TYR A 851 9.19 3.83 34.95
C TYR A 851 8.86 2.85 36.06
N HIS A 852 7.62 2.81 36.57
CA HIS A 852 7.22 1.82 37.55
C HIS A 852 7.31 0.38 37.01
N LEU A 853 6.95 0.16 35.74
CA LEU A 853 7.15 -1.14 35.09
C LEU A 853 8.64 -1.45 34.95
N MET A 854 9.45 -0.48 34.54
CA MET A 854 10.90 -0.65 34.43
C MET A 854 11.54 -0.99 35.79
N VAL A 855 11.28 -0.20 36.83
CA VAL A 855 11.73 -0.46 38.20
C VAL A 855 11.22 -1.82 38.71
N SER A 856 9.99 -2.21 38.36
CA SER A 856 9.45 -3.53 38.71
C SER A 856 10.18 -4.66 37.99
N VAL A 857 10.51 -4.50 36.70
CA VAL A 857 11.28 -5.48 35.91
C VAL A 857 12.70 -5.59 36.46
N LEU A 858 13.38 -4.47 36.71
CA LEU A 858 14.69 -4.41 37.35
C LEU A 858 14.67 -5.06 38.74
N GLY A 859 13.66 -4.74 39.54
CA GLY A 859 13.48 -5.31 40.88
C GLY A 859 13.21 -6.81 40.88
N VAL A 860 12.38 -7.31 39.96
CA VAL A 860 12.14 -8.75 39.79
C VAL A 860 13.42 -9.45 39.34
N SER A 861 14.15 -8.88 38.37
CA SER A 861 15.43 -9.43 37.90
C SER A 861 16.46 -9.49 39.03
N TYR A 862 16.62 -8.39 39.78
CA TYR A 862 17.49 -8.30 40.95
C TYR A 862 17.10 -9.29 42.05
N THR A 863 15.79 -9.46 42.29
CA THR A 863 15.25 -10.42 43.26
C THR A 863 15.61 -11.86 42.87
N VAL A 864 15.45 -12.22 41.59
CA VAL A 864 15.79 -13.55 41.09
C VAL A 864 17.30 -13.81 41.21
N GLU A 865 18.14 -12.88 40.73
CA GLU A 865 19.61 -13.02 40.79
C GLU A 865 20.09 -13.23 42.24
N ASN A 866 19.68 -12.34 43.15
CA ASN A 866 20.13 -12.40 44.54
C ASN A 866 19.50 -13.55 45.34
N THR A 867 18.32 -14.03 44.95
CA THR A 867 17.73 -15.24 45.55
C THR A 867 18.55 -16.47 45.17
N LEU A 868 18.91 -16.61 43.89
CA LEU A 868 19.74 -17.72 43.42
C LEU A 868 21.13 -17.69 44.08
N LYS A 869 21.77 -16.50 44.10
CA LYS A 869 23.05 -16.30 44.80
C LYS A 869 22.93 -16.60 46.30
N GLY A 870 21.91 -16.06 46.97
CA GLY A 870 21.69 -16.28 48.40
C GLY A 870 21.44 -17.75 48.77
N ILE A 871 20.66 -18.50 47.98
CA ILE A 871 20.46 -19.94 48.18
C ILE A 871 21.76 -20.70 47.96
N TYR A 872 22.49 -20.40 46.88
CA TYR A 872 23.76 -21.04 46.55
C TYR A 872 24.82 -20.79 47.63
N GLU A 873 25.02 -19.53 47.99
CA GLU A 873 26.01 -19.11 48.97
C GLU A 873 25.69 -19.67 50.36
N ASN A 874 24.42 -19.77 50.76
CA ASN A 874 24.06 -20.39 52.04
C ASN A 874 24.01 -21.93 52.01
N SER A 875 24.28 -22.57 50.88
CA SER A 875 24.30 -24.04 50.74
C SER A 875 25.67 -24.55 50.30
N ILE A 876 25.89 -24.65 48.99
CA ILE A 876 27.11 -25.17 48.37
C ILE A 876 28.30 -24.24 48.66
N GLY A 877 28.08 -22.92 48.59
CA GLY A 877 29.09 -21.90 48.93
C GLY A 877 29.55 -22.01 50.38
N ARG A 878 28.60 -22.11 51.32
CA ARG A 878 28.89 -22.26 52.76
C ARG A 878 29.63 -23.56 53.06
N LEU A 879 29.18 -24.66 52.45
CA LEU A 879 29.81 -25.96 52.63
C LEU A 879 31.24 -25.98 52.08
N SER A 880 31.47 -25.42 50.88
CA SER A 880 32.80 -25.35 50.26
C SER A 880 33.76 -24.46 51.03
N GLU A 881 33.26 -23.36 51.61
CA GLU A 881 34.03 -22.45 52.47
C GLU A 881 34.44 -23.11 53.79
N VAL A 882 33.51 -23.76 54.50
CA VAL A 882 33.79 -24.44 55.79
C VAL A 882 34.78 -25.59 55.62
N LEU A 883 34.74 -26.28 54.48
CA LEU A 883 35.68 -27.36 54.14
C LEU A 883 37.03 -26.86 53.63
N SER A 884 37.24 -25.54 53.54
CA SER A 884 38.47 -24.91 53.09
C SER A 884 39.26 -24.29 54.26
N THR A 885 40.55 -24.00 54.05
CA THR A 885 41.30 -23.15 54.98
C THR A 885 40.72 -21.73 54.94
N GLN A 886 40.54 -21.04 56.08
CA GLN A 886 39.89 -19.72 56.23
C GLN A 886 40.51 -18.55 55.41
N SER A 887 41.45 -18.81 54.51
CA SER A 887 41.99 -17.84 53.56
C SER A 887 41.25 -17.90 52.22
N LEU A 888 40.88 -16.73 51.68
CA LEU A 888 40.25 -16.57 50.35
C LEU A 888 41.04 -17.28 49.24
N SER A 889 40.33 -17.99 48.35
CA SER A 889 40.94 -18.59 47.16
C SER A 889 41.35 -17.52 46.13
N ASP A 890 42.15 -17.91 45.13
CA ASP A 890 42.55 -16.97 44.06
C ASP A 890 41.34 -16.54 43.22
N GLU A 891 40.35 -17.43 43.08
CA GLU A 891 39.07 -17.17 42.43
C GLU A 891 38.20 -16.20 43.24
N ASP A 892 38.17 -16.32 44.57
CA ASP A 892 37.48 -15.36 45.45
C ASP A 892 38.13 -13.96 45.35
N LYS A 893 39.47 -13.89 45.31
CA LYS A 893 40.20 -12.62 45.14
C LYS A 893 39.96 -12.00 43.77
N LEU A 894 39.94 -12.81 42.72
CA LEU A 894 39.60 -12.33 41.38
C LEU A 894 38.15 -11.86 41.33
N ALA A 895 37.21 -12.56 41.97
CA ALA A 895 35.81 -12.14 42.03
C ALA A 895 35.65 -10.79 42.75
N ALA A 896 36.39 -10.55 43.85
CA ALA A 896 36.44 -9.25 44.51
C ALA A 896 37.01 -8.16 43.60
N GLN A 897 38.11 -8.43 42.89
CA GLN A 897 38.67 -7.50 41.90
C GLN A 897 37.68 -7.18 40.78
N VAL A 898 37.01 -8.20 40.23
CA VAL A 898 36.01 -8.02 39.17
C VAL A 898 34.81 -7.22 39.67
N ALA A 899 34.38 -7.40 40.92
CA ALA A 899 33.31 -6.62 41.51
C ALA A 899 33.70 -5.13 41.62
N ASN A 900 34.91 -4.82 42.09
CA ASN A 900 35.40 -3.43 42.15
C ASN A 900 35.61 -2.84 40.72
N ASP A 901 36.25 -3.58 39.81
CA ASP A 901 36.42 -3.17 38.40
C ASP A 901 35.07 -2.89 37.71
N TYR A 902 34.03 -3.64 38.08
CA TYR A 902 32.68 -3.48 37.57
C TYR A 902 32.02 -2.23 38.12
N VAL A 903 32.19 -1.93 39.42
CA VAL A 903 31.70 -0.71 40.07
C VAL A 903 32.30 0.53 39.40
N ASP A 904 33.63 0.61 39.32
CA ASP A 904 34.35 1.71 38.65
C ASP A 904 33.87 1.94 37.21
N PHE A 905 33.43 0.86 36.54
CA PHE A 905 32.92 0.94 35.18
C PHE A 905 31.49 1.46 35.10
N ILE A 906 30.58 0.92 35.91
CA ILE A 906 29.15 1.28 35.85
C ILE A 906 28.87 2.69 36.40
N GLU A 907 29.81 3.29 37.11
CA GLU A 907 29.74 4.70 37.52
C GLU A 907 29.77 5.67 36.33
N VAL A 908 30.36 5.26 35.19
CA VAL A 908 30.60 6.15 34.05
C VAL A 908 30.19 5.55 32.69
N ARG A 909 29.82 4.26 32.62
CA ARG A 909 29.41 3.58 31.39
C ARG A 909 28.28 2.57 31.61
N PRO A 910 27.42 2.31 30.61
CA PRO A 910 26.35 1.31 30.75
C PRO A 910 26.89 -0.10 31.00
N TRP A 911 26.31 -0.83 31.95
CA TRP A 911 26.81 -2.15 32.39
C TRP A 911 26.98 -3.19 31.28
N TYR A 912 26.18 -3.13 30.21
CA TYR A 912 26.25 -4.07 29.08
C TYR A 912 27.49 -3.89 28.20
N GLU A 913 28.24 -2.78 28.36
CA GLU A 913 29.53 -2.60 27.73
C GLU A 913 30.68 -3.24 28.53
N TYR A 914 30.43 -3.68 29.77
CA TYR A 914 31.44 -4.33 30.58
C TYR A 914 31.78 -5.73 30.02
N SER A 915 33.06 -5.99 29.81
CA SER A 915 33.51 -7.22 29.13
C SER A 915 33.55 -8.42 30.07
N PHE A 916 32.37 -8.98 30.41
CA PHE A 916 32.28 -10.21 31.20
C PHE A 916 32.97 -11.40 30.53
N SER A 917 33.05 -11.43 29.19
CA SER A 917 33.81 -12.44 28.45
C SER A 917 35.33 -12.33 28.68
N LYS A 918 35.87 -11.12 28.93
CA LYS A 918 37.26 -10.93 29.36
C LYS A 918 37.47 -11.44 30.79
N GLN A 919 36.54 -11.18 31.70
CA GLN A 919 36.64 -11.68 33.08
C GLN A 919 36.52 -13.20 33.17
N LEU A 920 35.67 -13.81 32.34
CA LEU A 920 35.59 -15.27 32.16
C LEU A 920 36.94 -15.86 31.71
N LYS A 921 37.64 -15.20 30.78
CA LYS A 921 38.99 -15.62 30.39
C LYS A 921 39.98 -15.49 31.55
N ARG A 922 39.99 -14.35 32.27
CA ARG A 922 40.85 -14.13 33.44
C ARG A 922 40.62 -15.20 34.50
N LEU A 923 39.37 -15.61 34.74
CA LEU A 923 39.05 -16.68 35.68
C LEU A 923 39.75 -18.00 35.34
N TRP A 924 39.80 -18.37 34.06
CA TRP A 924 40.41 -19.64 33.63
C TRP A 924 41.92 -19.58 33.38
N PHE A 925 42.47 -18.40 33.07
CA PHE A 925 43.87 -18.24 32.65
C PHE A 925 44.75 -17.48 33.65
N ASP A 926 44.20 -16.58 34.46
CA ASP A 926 44.96 -15.79 35.44
C ASP A 926 44.95 -16.45 36.83
N THR A 927 44.01 -17.37 37.11
CA THR A 927 43.98 -18.14 38.36
C THR A 927 44.59 -19.54 38.17
N PRO A 928 45.52 -19.99 39.04
CA PRO A 928 46.13 -21.32 38.90
C PRO A 928 45.09 -22.45 38.98
N LEU A 929 45.19 -23.45 38.09
CA LEU A 929 44.30 -24.64 38.10
C LEU A 929 44.46 -25.50 39.37
N ILE A 930 45.65 -25.45 40.00
CA ILE A 930 46.01 -26.25 41.17
C ILE A 930 46.54 -25.28 42.24
N GLY A 931 46.00 -25.35 43.46
CA GLY A 931 46.36 -24.44 44.55
C GLY A 931 45.77 -24.87 45.90
N LYS A 932 45.93 -24.03 46.92
CA LYS A 932 45.29 -24.24 48.23
C LYS A 932 43.77 -24.22 48.08
N ASN A 933 43.06 -25.03 48.87
CA ASN A 933 41.58 -25.15 48.85
C ASN A 933 40.99 -25.69 47.52
N PRO A 934 41.38 -26.88 47.03
CA PRO A 934 41.00 -27.37 45.69
C PRO A 934 39.48 -27.50 45.48
N LEU A 935 38.73 -27.87 46.52
CA LEU A 935 37.27 -27.96 46.46
C LEU A 935 36.61 -26.58 46.28
N ARG A 936 37.08 -25.56 47.02
CA ARG A 936 36.59 -24.18 46.90
C ARG A 936 36.99 -23.55 45.57
N LYS A 937 38.22 -23.79 45.09
CA LYS A 937 38.67 -23.31 43.77
C LYS A 937 37.79 -23.84 42.64
N LEU A 938 37.55 -25.16 42.63
CA LEU A 938 36.70 -25.80 41.60
C LEU A 938 35.27 -25.27 41.65
N GLU A 939 34.69 -25.18 42.84
CA GLU A 939 33.35 -24.65 43.05
C GLU A 939 33.22 -23.20 42.57
N ARG A 940 34.11 -22.30 43.00
CA ARG A 940 34.13 -20.89 42.60
C ARG A 940 34.27 -20.74 41.10
N ARG A 941 35.13 -21.56 40.50
CA ARG A 941 35.34 -21.51 39.06
C ARG A 941 34.10 -21.89 38.27
N VAL A 942 33.32 -22.87 38.73
CA VAL A 942 32.06 -23.24 38.06
C VAL A 942 31.04 -22.11 38.19
N ILE A 943 30.78 -21.61 39.40
CA ILE A 943 29.72 -20.60 39.60
C ILE A 943 30.05 -19.25 38.95
N LEU A 944 31.30 -18.78 39.06
CA LEU A 944 31.74 -17.55 38.42
C LEU A 944 31.77 -17.69 36.90
N SER A 945 32.05 -18.89 36.36
CA SER A 945 31.96 -19.13 34.92
C SER A 945 30.54 -18.99 34.41
N THR A 946 29.58 -19.58 35.14
CA THR A 946 28.15 -19.45 34.81
C THR A 946 27.72 -18.00 34.87
N GLU A 947 28.04 -17.29 35.95
CA GLU A 947 27.67 -15.87 36.11
C GLU A 947 28.25 -14.99 34.99
N TYR A 948 29.55 -15.10 34.69
CA TYR A 948 30.17 -14.27 33.66
C TYR A 948 29.70 -14.64 32.25
N LEU A 949 29.40 -15.90 31.97
CA LEU A 949 28.87 -16.32 30.68
C LEU A 949 27.44 -15.82 30.46
N GLU A 950 26.56 -15.96 31.45
CA GLU A 950 25.19 -15.45 31.40
C GLU A 950 25.17 -13.94 31.18
N LYS A 951 25.99 -13.19 31.95
CA LYS A 951 26.12 -11.73 31.79
C LYS A 951 26.70 -11.34 30.42
N ALA A 952 27.66 -12.09 29.88
CA ALA A 952 28.22 -11.83 28.55
C ALA A 952 27.19 -12.05 27.42
N LEU A 953 26.38 -13.11 27.51
CA LEU A 953 25.33 -13.41 26.53
C LEU A 953 24.20 -12.37 26.59
N TYR A 954 23.78 -12.02 27.81
CA TYR A 954 22.71 -11.05 28.03
C TYR A 954 23.12 -9.63 27.59
N ALA A 955 24.35 -9.20 27.89
CA ALA A 955 24.93 -7.95 27.42
C ALA A 955 24.94 -7.85 25.88
N THR A 956 25.29 -8.94 25.18
CA THR A 956 25.30 -8.99 23.71
C THR A 956 23.90 -8.82 23.12
N PHE A 957 22.90 -9.46 23.71
CA PHE A 957 21.50 -9.36 23.28
C PHE A 957 20.91 -7.96 23.51
N ILE A 958 21.16 -7.37 24.68
CA ILE A 958 20.66 -6.03 25.01
C ILE A 958 21.34 -4.94 24.18
N THR A 959 22.64 -5.04 23.90
CA THR A 959 23.36 -4.05 23.06
C THR A 959 22.74 -3.93 21.65
N GLY A 960 22.26 -5.03 21.08
CA GLY A 960 21.56 -5.04 19.80
C GLY A 960 20.12 -4.50 19.87
N ALA A 961 19.42 -4.74 20.97
CA ALA A 961 18.02 -4.33 21.17
C ALA A 961 17.87 -2.85 21.60
N THR A 962 18.76 -2.33 22.45
CA THR A 962 18.66 -0.96 22.99
C THR A 962 18.94 0.12 21.93
N ARG A 963 19.88 -0.13 21.01
CA ARG A 963 20.15 0.77 19.86
C ARG A 963 18.98 0.91 18.87
N LEU A 964 18.02 -0.01 18.91
CA LEU A 964 16.82 0.00 18.04
C LEU A 964 15.57 0.58 18.73
N ILE A 965 15.56 0.67 20.07
CA ILE A 965 14.32 0.93 20.84
C ILE A 965 14.36 2.24 21.63
N TYR A 966 15.53 2.67 22.16
CA TYR A 966 15.58 3.78 23.14
C TYR A 966 16.36 5.02 22.70
N GLY A 967 16.93 5.05 21.48
CA GLY A 967 17.74 6.19 21.02
C GLY A 967 19.06 6.37 21.78
N VAL A 968 19.76 7.48 21.55
CA VAL A 968 20.97 7.87 22.30
C VAL A 968 20.52 8.60 23.57
N ALA A 969 20.94 8.13 24.74
CA ALA A 969 20.65 8.83 26.01
C ALA A 969 21.28 10.23 25.99
N ASP A 970 20.50 11.26 26.34
CA ASP A 970 21.03 12.61 26.51
C ASP A 970 22.10 12.61 27.61
N ASP A 971 23.30 13.07 27.28
CA ASP A 971 24.46 13.20 28.16
C ASP A 971 24.47 14.51 28.97
N HIS A 972 23.52 15.41 28.67
CA HIS A 972 23.38 16.71 29.33
C HIS A 972 21.94 17.01 29.77
N VAL A 973 21.81 17.83 30.82
CA VAL A 973 20.55 18.36 31.34
C VAL A 973 20.61 19.88 31.37
N LEU A 974 19.53 20.54 30.98
CA LEU A 974 19.48 22.00 30.95
C LEU A 974 19.00 22.56 32.29
N ALA A 975 19.60 23.67 32.72
CA ALA A 975 19.21 24.38 33.92
C ALA A 975 19.19 25.89 33.69
N ARG A 976 18.31 26.59 34.40
CA ARG A 976 18.21 28.04 34.36
C ARG A 976 18.78 28.63 35.64
N VAL A 977 19.72 29.54 35.49
CA VAL A 977 20.51 30.10 36.61
C VAL A 977 20.65 31.62 36.52
N LYS A 978 21.01 32.26 37.63
CA LYS A 978 21.39 33.68 37.74
C LYS A 978 22.74 33.82 38.44
N ASN A 979 23.34 35.00 38.32
CA ASN A 979 24.57 35.40 39.02
C ASN A 979 25.85 34.61 38.64
N LEU A 980 25.94 34.13 37.40
CA LEU A 980 27.20 33.62 36.84
C LEU A 980 27.78 34.63 35.84
N ASN A 981 29.11 34.68 35.75
CA ASN A 981 29.84 35.57 34.86
C ASN A 981 30.61 34.79 33.79
N ALA A 982 31.16 35.49 32.80
CA ALA A 982 31.89 34.86 31.71
C ALA A 982 33.19 34.13 32.16
N GLU A 983 33.78 34.52 33.29
CA GLU A 983 35.00 33.90 33.83
C GLU A 983 34.72 32.49 34.38
N PHE A 984 33.54 32.28 34.97
CA PHE A 984 33.10 30.96 35.44
C PHE A 984 33.08 29.91 34.30
N PHE A 985 32.49 30.26 33.15
CA PHE A 985 32.41 29.34 32.01
C PHE A 985 33.77 29.05 31.34
N GLN A 986 34.79 29.89 31.59
CA GLN A 986 36.16 29.62 31.13
C GLN A 986 36.90 28.63 32.04
N GLN A 987 36.53 28.55 33.32
CA GLN A 987 37.14 27.66 34.31
C GLN A 987 36.45 26.28 34.35
N HIS A 988 35.20 26.18 33.88
CA HIS A 988 34.38 24.96 33.88
C HIS A 988 33.89 24.62 32.46
N SER A 989 34.76 23.98 31.65
CA SER A 989 34.48 23.69 30.23
C SER A 989 33.36 22.68 29.98
N ASP A 990 32.97 21.94 31.01
CA ASP A 990 31.88 20.96 31.07
C ASP A 990 30.50 21.62 31.28
N ILE A 991 30.44 22.91 31.63
CA ILE A 991 29.20 23.68 31.80
C ILE A 991 29.11 24.71 30.67
N GLN A 992 28.11 24.58 29.80
CA GLN A 992 27.99 25.44 28.62
C GLN A 992 26.86 26.45 28.75
N LEU A 993 27.16 27.74 28.48
CA LEU A 993 26.13 28.76 28.31
C LEU A 993 25.41 28.57 26.97
N ILE A 994 24.10 28.31 27.02
CA ILE A 994 23.27 28.08 25.84
C ILE A 994 22.60 29.37 25.37
N GLU A 995 21.99 30.12 26.29
CA GLU A 995 21.19 31.30 25.95
C GLU A 995 21.10 32.31 27.10
N ASN A 996 20.92 33.59 26.77
CA ASN A 996 20.68 34.67 27.73
C ASN A 996 19.24 35.17 27.58
N TYR A 997 18.51 35.30 28.69
CA TYR A 997 17.14 35.81 28.68
C TYR A 997 17.05 37.28 29.10
N THR A 998 15.95 37.91 28.69
CA THR A 998 15.66 39.33 28.94
C THR A 998 15.46 39.66 30.42
N ASP A 999 15.18 38.67 31.27
CA ASP A 999 15.06 38.82 32.73
C ASP A 999 16.40 38.68 33.48
N GLY A 1000 17.51 38.59 32.75
CA GLY A 1000 18.87 38.43 33.30
C GLY A 1000 19.22 37.01 33.73
N SER A 1001 18.36 36.02 33.46
CA SER A 1001 18.70 34.60 33.66
C SER A 1001 19.47 34.01 32.47
N LEU A 1002 20.21 32.95 32.76
CA LEU A 1002 21.03 32.20 31.82
C LEU A 1002 20.48 30.78 31.68
N LEU A 1003 20.36 30.28 30.45
CA LEU A 1003 20.18 28.85 30.19
C LEU A 1003 21.54 28.21 30.05
N ILE A 1004 21.82 27.20 30.88
CA ILE A 1004 23.08 26.46 30.86
C ILE A 1004 22.83 24.97 30.64
N SER A 1005 23.81 24.30 30.06
CA SER A 1005 23.85 22.84 29.93
C SER A 1005 24.80 22.26 30.96
N LEU A 1006 24.33 21.26 31.71
CA LEU A 1006 25.05 20.56 32.76
C LEU A 1006 25.29 19.11 32.34
N PRO A 1007 26.45 18.51 32.66
CA PRO A 1007 26.68 17.09 32.43
C PRO A 1007 25.77 16.27 33.36
N ARG A 1008 25.36 15.07 32.92
CA ARG A 1008 24.48 14.16 33.69
C ARG A 1008 25.24 13.14 34.53
N TYR A 1009 24.52 12.38 35.36
CA TYR A 1009 25.05 11.35 36.26
C TYR A 1009 26.00 11.92 37.33
N LEU A 1010 27.13 11.27 37.62
CA LEU A 1010 28.03 11.69 38.70
C LEU A 1010 28.59 13.11 38.48
N ALA A 1011 28.85 13.49 37.23
CA ALA A 1011 29.35 14.82 36.88
C ALA A 1011 28.34 15.94 37.18
N PHE A 1012 27.04 15.64 37.19
CA PHE A 1012 25.99 16.59 37.55
C PHE A 1012 26.17 17.14 38.95
N ARG A 1013 26.51 16.27 39.92
CA ARG A 1013 26.73 16.65 41.31
C ARG A 1013 27.87 17.67 41.44
N GLU A 1014 28.99 17.40 40.78
CA GLU A 1014 30.16 18.28 40.80
C GLU A 1014 29.86 19.63 40.13
N ALA A 1015 29.10 19.62 39.03
CA ALA A 1015 28.68 20.84 38.35
C ALA A 1015 27.76 21.72 39.23
N VAL A 1016 26.82 21.12 39.96
CA VAL A 1016 25.96 21.84 40.92
C VAL A 1016 26.80 22.43 42.07
N PHE A 1017 27.80 21.72 42.59
CA PHE A 1017 28.70 22.27 43.60
C PHE A 1017 29.55 23.43 43.07
N ALA A 1018 30.11 23.33 41.86
CA ALA A 1018 30.87 24.42 41.26
C ALA A 1018 30.03 25.70 41.11
N ILE A 1019 28.79 25.57 40.62
CA ILE A 1019 27.87 26.71 40.46
C ILE A 1019 27.53 27.35 41.81
N THR A 1020 27.25 26.53 42.81
CA THR A 1020 26.92 27.04 44.15
C THR A 1020 28.13 27.69 44.82
N GLU A 1021 29.34 27.16 44.70
CA GLU A 1021 30.57 27.77 45.24
C GLU A 1021 30.90 29.12 44.56
N ALA A 1022 30.49 29.32 43.30
CA ALA A 1022 30.59 30.58 42.57
C ALA A 1022 29.47 31.60 42.89
N ASN A 1023 28.60 31.33 43.87
CA ASN A 1023 27.39 32.12 44.20
C ASN A 1023 26.31 32.16 43.09
N GLY A 1024 26.32 31.19 42.18
CA GLY A 1024 25.25 31.02 41.20
C GLY A 1024 23.95 30.58 41.88
N GLN A 1025 22.84 31.15 41.42
CA GLN A 1025 21.50 30.84 41.94
C GLN A 1025 20.71 30.05 40.89
N PHE A 1026 20.27 28.85 41.26
CA PHE A 1026 19.37 28.06 40.41
C PHE A 1026 17.95 28.61 40.47
N ILE A 1027 17.27 28.62 39.33
CA ILE A 1027 15.86 28.97 39.21
C ILE A 1027 15.04 27.71 38.99
N GLU A 1028 15.51 26.86 38.07
CA GLU A 1028 14.90 25.57 37.74
C GLU A 1028 15.95 24.67 37.08
N ILE A 1029 15.76 23.37 37.21
CA ILE A 1029 16.58 22.34 36.55
C ILE A 1029 15.62 21.45 35.78
N ALA A 1030 15.83 21.32 34.47
CA ALA A 1030 14.93 20.59 33.58
C ALA A 1030 13.44 20.99 33.70
N GLY A 1031 13.16 22.28 33.95
CA GLY A 1031 11.81 22.81 34.18
C GLY A 1031 11.19 22.49 35.54
N ASN A 1032 11.96 21.92 36.48
CA ASN A 1032 11.47 21.48 37.78
C ASN A 1032 11.93 22.38 38.92
N GLN A 1033 11.20 22.32 40.04
CA GLN A 1033 11.40 23.17 41.22
C GLN A 1033 11.97 22.40 42.41
N TYR A 1034 11.89 21.07 42.37
CA TYR A 1034 12.40 20.19 43.42
C TYR A 1034 13.34 19.14 42.86
N ILE A 1035 14.41 18.85 43.58
CA ILE A 1035 15.36 17.78 43.26
C ILE A 1035 15.52 16.84 44.44
N PHE A 1036 15.61 15.54 44.17
CA PHE A 1036 15.82 14.53 45.19
C PHE A 1036 17.31 14.25 45.37
N MET A 1037 17.72 13.90 46.58
CA MET A 1037 19.10 13.57 46.91
C MET A 1037 19.21 12.45 47.93
N THR A 1038 20.33 11.75 47.91
CA THR A 1038 20.75 10.83 48.97
C THR A 1038 22.10 11.20 49.54
N GLY A 1039 22.30 10.86 50.81
CA GLY A 1039 23.60 10.98 51.46
C GLY A 1039 23.77 10.02 52.62
N LEU A 1040 25.02 9.75 52.97
CA LEU A 1040 25.40 8.92 54.10
C LEU A 1040 25.66 9.77 55.34
N VAL A 1041 25.13 9.27 56.45
CA VAL A 1041 25.30 9.87 57.77
C VAL A 1041 25.49 8.79 58.83
N HIS A 1042 26.09 9.16 59.96
CA HIS A 1042 26.11 8.31 61.14
C HIS A 1042 24.67 7.97 61.58
N LYS A 1043 24.43 6.77 62.10
CA LYS A 1043 23.09 6.29 62.50
C LYS A 1043 22.32 7.25 63.44
N ASP A 1044 23.05 7.99 64.27
CA ASP A 1044 22.49 8.93 65.27
C ASP A 1044 22.22 10.34 64.72
N TRP A 1045 22.48 10.59 63.43
CA TRP A 1045 22.24 11.90 62.81
C TRP A 1045 20.74 12.23 62.73
N GLN A 1046 20.34 13.42 63.20
CA GLN A 1046 18.94 13.88 63.27
C GLN A 1046 18.77 15.38 62.97
N GLN A 1047 19.72 16.01 62.27
CA GLN A 1047 19.65 17.46 62.03
C GLN A 1047 18.66 17.80 60.91
N GLU A 1048 17.92 18.89 61.07
CA GLU A 1048 17.03 19.41 60.01
C GLU A 1048 17.81 20.35 59.08
N ILE A 1049 17.54 20.25 57.79
CA ILE A 1049 18.17 21.06 56.75
C ILE A 1049 17.14 22.03 56.18
N ALA A 1050 17.48 23.32 56.13
CA ALA A 1050 16.60 24.36 55.59
C ALA A 1050 16.32 24.14 54.10
N TYR A 1051 15.12 24.54 53.66
CA TYR A 1051 14.64 24.37 52.28
C TYR A 1051 14.70 22.92 51.77
N SER A 1052 14.57 21.98 52.70
CA SER A 1052 14.52 20.55 52.42
C SER A 1052 13.36 19.87 53.13
N LYS A 1053 12.92 18.75 52.55
CA LYS A 1053 11.99 17.82 53.17
C LYS A 1053 12.70 16.49 53.39
N ALA A 1054 12.75 16.02 54.63
CA ALA A 1054 13.19 14.67 54.94
C ALA A 1054 12.14 13.66 54.49
N ASN A 1055 12.53 12.72 53.61
CA ASN A 1055 11.62 11.73 53.05
C ASN A 1055 11.70 10.41 53.80
N PHE A 1056 12.89 9.83 53.90
CA PHE A 1056 13.14 8.61 54.68
C PHE A 1056 14.63 8.43 54.99
N SER A 1057 14.94 7.49 55.89
CA SER A 1057 16.31 7.04 56.14
C SER A 1057 16.36 5.53 56.35
N LEU A 1058 17.30 4.85 55.72
CA LEU A 1058 17.46 3.39 55.80
C LEU A 1058 18.88 3.01 56.24
N PRO A 1059 19.06 1.98 57.09
CA PRO A 1059 20.38 1.49 57.45
C PRO A 1059 21.07 0.84 56.25
N ILE A 1060 22.40 0.88 56.19
CA ILE A 1060 23.19 0.16 55.19
C ILE A 1060 23.34 -1.30 55.66
N ALA A 1061 23.06 -2.29 54.78
CA ALA A 1061 23.07 -3.69 55.20
C ALA A 1061 24.46 -4.19 55.62
N THR A 1062 25.50 -3.66 54.97
CA THR A 1062 26.90 -4.03 55.19
C THR A 1062 27.60 -3.16 56.24
N ASN A 1063 27.03 -2.00 56.63
CA ASN A 1063 27.60 -1.10 57.63
C ASN A 1063 26.54 -0.60 58.63
N GLN A 1064 26.54 -1.17 59.84
CA GLN A 1064 25.55 -0.86 60.89
C GLN A 1064 25.76 0.50 61.60
N GLN A 1065 26.87 1.21 61.33
CA GLN A 1065 27.13 2.53 61.93
C GLN A 1065 26.59 3.69 61.06
N GLU A 1066 26.20 3.39 59.83
CA GLU A 1066 25.75 4.37 58.85
C GLU A 1066 24.31 4.11 58.40
N LYS A 1067 23.65 5.18 57.98
CA LYS A 1067 22.36 5.13 57.32
C LYS A 1067 22.37 6.07 56.11
N ARG A 1068 21.64 5.68 55.07
CA ARG A 1068 21.38 6.54 53.91
C ARG A 1068 20.13 7.37 54.19
N ILE A 1069 20.25 8.69 54.11
CA ILE A 1069 19.13 9.62 54.20
C ILE A 1069 18.71 10.05 52.80
N ALA A 1070 17.41 10.27 52.61
CA ALA A 1070 16.83 10.74 51.36
C ALA A 1070 16.08 12.06 51.62
N LEU A 1071 16.46 13.12 50.91
CA LEU A 1071 15.90 14.48 51.07
C LEU A 1071 15.38 15.01 49.73
N THR A 1072 14.32 15.79 49.76
CA THR A 1072 13.90 16.63 48.63
C THR A 1072 14.36 18.05 48.91
N LEU A 1073 15.10 18.67 47.99
CA LEU A 1073 15.58 20.05 48.10
C LEU A 1073 14.80 20.96 47.16
N GLU A 1074 14.56 22.20 47.59
CA GLU A 1074 14.04 23.27 46.73
C GLU A 1074 15.16 23.84 45.85
N ILE A 1075 14.98 23.81 44.52
CA ILE A 1075 16.01 24.23 43.57
C ILE A 1075 16.35 25.72 43.73
N GLY A 1076 15.35 26.58 43.95
CA GLY A 1076 15.55 28.02 44.17
C GLY A 1076 16.48 28.35 45.36
N HIS A 1077 16.60 27.42 46.31
CA HIS A 1077 17.40 27.55 47.53
C HIS A 1077 18.55 26.54 47.61
N LEU A 1078 18.90 25.89 46.49
CA LEU A 1078 19.82 24.76 46.46
C LEU A 1078 21.22 25.09 47.02
N HIS A 1079 21.71 26.31 46.80
CA HIS A 1079 22.97 26.81 47.38
C HIS A 1079 22.97 26.77 48.92
N GLU A 1080 21.85 27.16 49.54
CA GLU A 1080 21.72 27.26 51.00
C GLU A 1080 21.66 25.87 51.64
N SER A 1081 20.84 24.98 51.07
CA SER A 1081 20.72 23.59 51.53
C SER A 1081 22.02 22.80 51.41
N LEU A 1082 22.72 22.88 50.27
CA LEU A 1082 23.97 22.14 50.05
C LEU A 1082 25.10 22.62 50.97
N LYS A 1083 25.17 23.92 51.23
CA LYS A 1083 26.15 24.49 52.17
C LYS A 1083 25.91 24.00 53.60
N GLN A 1084 24.65 23.94 54.04
CA GLN A 1084 24.29 23.41 55.35
C GLN A 1084 24.60 21.90 55.46
N LEU A 1085 24.29 21.11 54.43
CA LEU A 1085 24.60 19.67 54.39
C LEU A 1085 26.11 19.39 54.56
N LYS A 1086 26.97 20.16 53.87
CA LYS A 1086 28.43 20.05 54.00
C LYS A 1086 28.94 20.42 55.41
N GLN A 1087 28.34 21.43 56.05
CA GLN A 1087 28.70 21.87 57.40
C GLN A 1087 28.26 20.90 58.50
N THR A 1088 27.21 20.11 58.24
CA THR A 1088 26.60 19.16 59.18
C THR A 1088 27.16 17.74 59.04
N GLY A 1089 28.21 17.57 58.21
CA GLY A 1089 28.95 16.33 58.07
C GLY A 1089 28.24 15.25 57.23
N VAL A 1090 27.27 15.63 56.38
CA VAL A 1090 26.59 14.70 55.47
C VAL A 1090 27.50 14.42 54.27
N HIS A 1091 27.75 13.13 53.98
CA HIS A 1091 28.40 12.72 52.73
C HIS A 1091 27.35 12.62 51.63
N ILE A 1092 27.27 13.60 50.74
CA ILE A 1092 26.29 13.64 49.66
C ILE A 1092 26.68 12.61 48.59
N GLU A 1093 25.89 11.55 48.46
CA GLU A 1093 26.14 10.49 47.48
C GLU A 1093 25.70 10.92 46.09
N HIS A 1094 24.45 11.36 45.95
CA HIS A 1094 23.86 11.63 44.64
C HIS A 1094 22.80 12.73 44.66
N LEU A 1095 22.73 13.49 43.57
CA LEU A 1095 21.64 14.41 43.21
C LEU A 1095 20.96 13.84 41.97
N TYR A 1096 19.69 13.43 42.09
CA TYR A 1096 19.00 12.71 41.01
C TYR A 1096 18.48 13.71 39.96
N ASP A 1097 19.13 13.76 38.81
CA ASP A 1097 18.95 14.73 37.72
C ASP A 1097 17.78 14.44 36.78
N TYR A 1098 16.71 13.85 37.33
CA TYR A 1098 15.50 13.35 36.66
C TYR A 1098 15.76 12.13 35.76
#